data_AF-A0A061E7G1-F1
#
_entry.id   AF-A0A061E7G1-F1
#
_cell.length_a   1.000
_cell.length_b   1.000
_cell.length_c   1.000
_cell.angle_alpha   90.00
_cell.angle_beta   90.00
_cell.angle_gamma   90.00
#
_symmetry.space_group_name_H-M   'P 1'
#
loop_
_entity.id
_entity.type
_entity.pdbx_description
1 polymer ?
#
loop_
_entity_poly.entity_id
_entity_poly.type
_entity_poly.pdbx_seq_one_letter_code
_entity_poly.pdbx_strand_id
1 'polypeptide(L)'
;MNRKLSLNYLQLSASGVKSYRDDGSRRRNSRQRGRNGSLDGIVSMSEQPLSKNDKNMICRSQVPQVVDTLWHLKAKDMLPAIWFIFNRRGCDAAVQYVEDCSLLDDCEMSEVELALKKFRLQYPDAVRETAVKGLIRGVAAHHAGCLPLWKSFVEELFQRGLVKVVFATETLAAGINMPARTAVISSLSKRTSSGRIQLSPNELLQMAGRAGRRGIDEWGHVVIVQTPYEGAEECCKLLFSGVEPLVSQFTASYGMVLNLLGGAKVTRRSNESDELNALQGRRTLEEARKLVEQSFGNYLGSNVMLAAKEELAKIEKEIEALTSEISDDAIDRKSRKLLSEVAYKEIADLQEELRQEKRLRTELRRRMELKRFSALKPLLKEFENGHLPFICLQYRDSEGVQNLVPAVYLGKVESLDGSKLKKMVSADDSFAMGSVGTELNAGEPDSHQDVEPTYYVALGSDNSWYLFTEKWIKTVYRTGFPDVALTQGDALPREIMRTLLDKEEMQWEKVADSELGGLWYTEGSLETWSWSLNVPVLSSLSESDEVLHMSQEYDESVEHYKEQRNKVARLKKKIARTEGFREYKKILDMGRFTEEKIKRLKARSNHLTNRMERIEPSGWKEFVQISNVIHETRALDINTHVIFPLGETAAAIRGENELWLAMVLRNKILLELKPAQLAAVCASLVSEGIKVRVWKNNNYIYEPSSTVLNVISLLDEQRYSFMQLEEKHAVEIPCCLDGQFSGMVEAWASGLSWRELMMDCAMDEGDLARLLRRTIDLLAQIPKLPDIDPLLQKNATAASDVMDRPPISELAG
;
A
#
# COMPACT_ATOMS: atom_id res chain seq x y z
N MET A 1 -1.52 1.30 35.82
CA MET A 1 -1.30 2.72 36.16
C MET A 1 -1.37 3.55 34.89
N ASN A 2 -1.93 4.76 34.99
CA ASN A 2 -2.24 5.77 33.93
C ASN A 2 -3.74 5.98 33.65
N ARG A 3 -4.49 6.31 34.70
CA ARG A 3 -5.82 6.96 34.63
C ARG A 3 -5.66 8.48 34.71
N LYS A 4 -5.31 9.16 33.61
CA LYS A 4 -5.40 10.64 33.50
C LYS A 4 -5.49 11.11 32.05
N LEU A 5 -6.53 10.74 31.29
CA LEU A 5 -6.82 11.38 30.00
C LEU A 5 -8.32 11.49 29.63
N SER A 6 -9.26 11.37 30.59
CA SER A 6 -10.71 11.33 30.29
C SER A 6 -11.51 12.59 30.64
N LEU A 7 -10.89 13.75 30.89
CA LEU A 7 -11.62 14.95 31.36
C LEU A 7 -12.00 15.99 30.29
N ASN A 8 -11.52 15.87 29.05
CA ASN A 8 -11.80 16.89 28.01
C ASN A 8 -13.04 16.61 27.15
N TYR A 9 -13.74 15.48 27.35
CA TYR A 9 -14.93 15.15 26.56
C TYR A 9 -16.23 15.78 27.10
N LEU A 10 -16.25 16.24 28.36
CA LEU A 10 -17.46 16.74 29.04
C LEU A 10 -17.71 18.25 28.92
N GLN A 11 -16.79 19.03 28.33
CA GLN A 11 -16.92 20.50 28.26
C GLN A 11 -17.53 21.04 26.95
N LEU A 12 -17.80 20.19 25.96
CA LEU A 12 -18.35 20.64 24.66
C LEU A 12 -19.85 20.35 24.47
N SER A 13 -20.48 19.54 25.33
CA SER A 13 -21.91 19.19 25.24
C SER A 13 -22.84 20.04 26.11
N ALA A 14 -22.32 20.99 26.90
CA ALA A 14 -23.10 21.85 27.79
C ALA A 14 -23.03 23.33 27.37
N SER A 15 -23.57 23.66 26.19
CA SER A 15 -23.88 25.06 25.85
C SER A 15 -25.31 25.17 25.33
N GLY A 16 -26.24 25.17 26.28
CA GLY A 16 -27.65 25.44 26.05
C GLY A 16 -28.33 26.02 27.28
N VAL A 17 -28.67 27.32 27.18
CA VAL A 17 -29.82 27.99 27.83
C VAL A 17 -29.66 28.53 29.29
N LYS A 18 -29.67 29.89 29.37
CA LYS A 18 -30.11 30.81 30.47
C LYS A 18 -29.28 30.85 31.77
N SER A 19 -29.25 31.91 32.60
CA SER A 19 -29.63 33.34 32.56
C SER A 19 -29.19 33.98 33.90
N TYR A 20 -28.81 35.27 33.88
CA TYR A 20 -28.88 36.26 34.98
C TYR A 20 -28.16 36.05 36.34
N ARG A 21 -27.28 37.03 36.60
CA ARG A 21 -27.09 37.83 37.83
C ARG A 21 -26.38 37.26 39.07
N ASP A 22 -25.29 37.98 39.35
CA ASP A 22 -24.89 38.64 40.60
C ASP A 22 -24.17 37.88 41.73
N ASP A 23 -22.99 38.44 41.99
CA ASP A 23 -22.46 38.85 43.29
C ASP A 23 -21.42 37.96 44.01
N GLY A 24 -20.43 38.64 44.60
CA GLY A 24 -19.67 38.08 45.74
C GLY A 24 -18.18 37.79 45.59
N SER A 25 -17.40 38.81 45.21
CA SER A 25 -16.01 39.12 45.62
C SER A 25 -15.19 38.20 46.56
N ARG A 26 -13.89 38.02 46.24
CA ARG A 26 -12.69 38.27 47.11
C ARG A 26 -11.39 37.86 46.38
N ARG A 27 -10.75 38.77 45.62
CA ARG A 27 -9.55 39.58 45.95
C ARG A 27 -8.31 38.84 46.48
N ARG A 28 -7.22 38.82 45.68
CA ARG A 28 -5.95 39.59 45.87
C ARG A 28 -4.97 39.26 44.74
N ASN A 29 -4.74 40.19 43.80
CA ASN A 29 -3.59 41.11 43.68
C ASN A 29 -2.28 40.38 43.28
N SER A 30 -1.65 40.66 42.14
CA SER A 30 -1.04 41.98 41.86
C SER A 30 -0.77 42.31 40.38
N ARG A 31 -1.20 43.52 40.01
CA ARG A 31 -0.46 44.60 39.31
C ARG A 31 -0.10 44.46 37.82
N GLN A 32 -1.15 44.72 37.06
CA GLN A 32 -1.29 45.61 35.90
C GLN A 32 -0.37 46.88 35.83
N ARG A 33 0.12 47.17 34.62
CA ARG A 33 0.22 48.51 33.97
C ARG A 33 0.58 48.26 32.49
N GLY A 34 -0.18 48.59 31.45
CA GLY A 34 -1.44 49.32 31.32
C GLY A 34 -1.27 50.58 30.48
N ARG A 35 -1.70 50.53 29.21
CA ARG A 35 -2.43 51.56 28.41
C ARG A 35 -2.14 51.39 26.92
N ASN A 36 -3.03 51.60 25.96
CA ASN A 36 -4.51 51.64 25.84
C ASN A 36 -4.74 52.13 24.40
N GLY A 37 -5.72 51.61 23.68
CA GLY A 37 -6.22 52.30 22.48
C GLY A 37 -6.96 51.43 21.47
N SER A 38 -8.29 51.37 21.66
CA SER A 38 -9.32 51.27 20.61
C SER A 38 -9.65 49.87 20.03
N LEU A 39 -10.79 49.35 20.53
CA LEU A 39 -11.68 48.48 19.79
C LEU A 39 -12.28 49.27 18.61
N ASP A 40 -11.99 48.85 17.39
CA ASP A 40 -12.92 48.90 16.24
C ASP A 40 -12.28 48.10 15.10
N GLY A 41 -12.90 46.98 14.74
CA GLY A 41 -12.37 46.12 13.67
C GLY A 41 -12.96 44.72 13.66
N ILE A 42 -14.23 44.60 13.30
CA ILE A 42 -14.77 43.37 12.72
C ILE A 42 -14.10 43.19 11.35
N VAL A 43 -13.05 42.35 11.27
CA VAL A 43 -12.47 41.91 10.00
C VAL A 43 -11.96 40.47 10.14
N SER A 44 -12.66 39.54 9.49
CA SER A 44 -12.11 38.38 8.78
C SER A 44 -10.89 37.70 9.43
N MET A 45 -11.14 36.75 10.35
CA MET A 45 -10.16 35.71 10.65
C MET A 45 -9.92 34.91 9.37
N SER A 46 -8.77 35.15 8.76
CA SER A 46 -8.22 34.34 7.68
C SER A 46 -8.05 32.90 8.18
N GLU A 47 -8.88 31.99 7.70
CA GLU A 47 -8.62 30.55 7.71
C GLU A 47 -7.31 30.30 6.97
N GLN A 48 -6.19 30.28 7.69
CA GLN A 48 -4.98 29.67 7.17
C GLN A 48 -5.20 28.16 7.20
N PRO A 49 -5.06 27.44 6.07
CA PRO A 49 -5.21 26.00 6.07
C PRO A 49 -4.14 25.38 6.97
N LEU A 50 -4.59 24.63 7.99
CA LEU A 50 -3.71 23.87 8.89
C LEU A 50 -2.75 22.99 8.09
N SER A 51 -1.49 22.92 8.54
CA SER A 51 -0.49 22.03 7.95
C SER A 51 -0.95 20.58 8.04
N LYS A 52 -0.57 19.73 7.07
CA LYS A 52 -0.89 18.29 7.10
C LYS A 52 -0.39 17.61 8.38
N ASN A 53 0.71 18.08 8.96
CA ASN A 53 1.24 17.55 10.22
C ASN A 53 0.32 17.89 11.41
N ASP A 54 -0.24 19.10 11.45
CA ASP A 54 -1.20 19.48 12.49
C ASP A 54 -2.50 18.67 12.35
N LYS A 55 -2.97 18.47 11.12
CA LYS A 55 -4.12 17.59 10.84
C LYS A 55 -3.85 16.14 11.26
N ASN A 56 -2.69 15.59 10.93
CA ASN A 56 -2.30 14.23 11.30
C ASN A 56 -2.14 14.07 12.82
N MET A 57 -1.61 15.07 13.53
CA MET A 57 -1.53 15.07 15.00
C MET A 57 -2.91 15.11 15.64
N ILE A 58 -3.82 15.94 15.11
CA ILE A 58 -5.22 15.98 15.56
C ILE A 58 -5.90 14.63 15.29
N CYS A 59 -5.79 14.08 14.08
CA CYS A 59 -6.37 12.79 13.73
C CYS A 59 -5.86 11.64 14.62
N ARG A 60 -4.56 11.62 14.94
CA ARG A 60 -3.94 10.65 15.87
C ARG A 60 -4.53 10.76 17.28
N SER A 61 -4.78 11.96 17.78
CA SER A 61 -5.37 12.17 19.10
C SER A 61 -6.84 11.76 19.19
N GLN A 62 -7.51 11.59 18.06
CA GLN A 62 -8.95 11.34 17.94
C GLN A 62 -9.30 9.89 17.60
N VAL A 63 -8.32 8.98 17.52
CA VAL A 63 -8.59 7.56 17.23
C VAL A 63 -9.33 6.92 18.40
N PRO A 64 -10.58 6.44 18.21
CA PRO A 64 -11.35 5.84 19.29
C PRO A 64 -10.82 4.44 19.63
N GLN A 65 -10.88 4.06 20.90
CA GLN A 65 -10.56 2.68 21.31
C GLN A 65 -11.72 1.75 20.93
N VAL A 66 -11.38 0.46 20.72
CA VAL A 66 -12.37 -0.58 20.38
C VAL A 66 -13.42 -0.71 21.49
N VAL A 67 -12.98 -0.71 22.76
CA VAL A 67 -13.85 -0.82 23.93
C VAL A 67 -14.80 0.37 24.04
N ASP A 68 -14.30 1.60 23.85
CA ASP A 68 -15.14 2.81 23.92
C ASP A 68 -16.23 2.78 22.83
N THR A 69 -15.84 2.44 21.61
CA THR A 69 -16.77 2.31 20.48
C THR A 69 -17.81 1.23 20.75
N LEU A 70 -17.40 0.08 21.29
CA LEU A 70 -18.30 -1.01 21.64
C LEU A 70 -19.36 -0.59 22.67
N TRP A 71 -18.97 0.13 23.72
CA TRP A 71 -19.92 0.66 24.71
C TRP A 71 -20.86 1.70 24.12
N HIS A 72 -20.39 2.55 23.19
CA HIS A 72 -21.25 3.45 22.44
C HIS A 72 -22.27 2.71 21.56
N LEU A 73 -21.86 1.62 20.91
CA LEU A 73 -22.78 0.78 20.13
C LEU A 73 -23.83 0.13 21.04
N LYS A 74 -23.43 -0.41 22.20
CA LYS A 74 -24.35 -1.00 23.17
C LYS A 74 -25.34 0.05 23.72
N ALA A 75 -24.85 1.23 24.08
CA ALA A 75 -25.68 2.32 24.62
C ALA A 75 -26.72 2.86 23.62
N LYS A 76 -26.43 2.75 22.31
CA LYS A 76 -27.33 3.18 21.22
C LYS A 76 -28.19 2.06 20.64
N ASP A 77 -28.22 0.88 21.28
CA ASP A 77 -28.93 -0.31 20.78
C ASP A 77 -28.54 -0.70 19.34
N MET A 78 -27.24 -0.62 19.04
CA MET A 78 -26.69 -0.91 17.70
C MET A 78 -26.12 -2.34 17.58
N LEU A 79 -26.34 -3.20 18.57
CA LEU A 79 -25.91 -4.60 18.56
C LEU A 79 -27.05 -5.51 18.04
N PRO A 80 -26.75 -6.64 17.38
CA PRO A 80 -25.42 -7.21 17.13
C PRO A 80 -24.67 -6.50 16.00
N ALA A 81 -23.34 -6.54 16.06
CA ALA A 81 -22.46 -5.87 15.10
C ALA A 81 -21.42 -6.83 14.48
N ILE A 82 -21.17 -6.66 13.18
CA ILE A 82 -20.02 -7.27 12.50
C ILE A 82 -18.94 -6.20 12.39
N TRP A 83 -17.76 -6.50 12.89
CA TRP A 83 -16.62 -5.59 12.91
C TRP A 83 -15.56 -6.07 11.94
N PHE A 84 -15.42 -5.40 10.81
CA PHE A 84 -14.47 -5.73 9.76
C PHE A 84 -13.07 -5.24 10.10
N ILE A 85 -12.11 -6.17 10.16
CA ILE A 85 -10.67 -5.93 10.30
C ILE A 85 -9.94 -6.71 9.20
N PHE A 86 -9.13 -6.03 8.38
CA PHE A 86 -8.47 -6.64 7.21
C PHE A 86 -7.29 -7.58 7.53
N ASN A 87 -7.09 -7.93 8.80
CA ASN A 87 -6.03 -8.81 9.23
C ASN A 87 -6.57 -9.86 10.22
N ARG A 88 -6.31 -11.14 9.94
CA ARG A 88 -6.67 -12.28 10.80
C ARG A 88 -6.13 -12.12 12.22
N ARG A 89 -4.86 -11.70 12.37
CA ARG A 89 -4.24 -11.42 13.67
C ARG A 89 -4.96 -10.28 14.41
N GLY A 90 -5.44 -9.29 13.66
CA GLY A 90 -6.21 -8.18 14.21
C GLY A 90 -7.55 -8.64 14.77
N CYS A 91 -8.24 -9.58 14.11
CA CYS A 91 -9.47 -10.17 14.63
C CYS A 91 -9.24 -10.92 15.96
N ASP A 92 -8.25 -11.81 15.99
CA ASP A 92 -7.91 -12.58 17.21
C ASP A 92 -7.51 -11.64 18.37
N ALA A 93 -6.66 -10.65 18.08
CA ALA A 93 -6.22 -9.68 19.07
C ALA A 93 -7.37 -8.80 19.58
N ALA A 94 -8.34 -8.45 18.73
CA ALA A 94 -9.51 -7.69 19.13
C ALA A 94 -10.42 -8.49 20.08
N VAL A 95 -10.58 -9.80 19.86
CA VAL A 95 -11.30 -10.68 20.79
C VAL A 95 -10.59 -10.70 22.15
N GLN A 96 -9.27 -10.91 22.16
CA GLN A 96 -8.47 -10.91 23.39
C GLN A 96 -8.49 -9.55 24.11
N TYR A 97 -8.53 -8.45 23.37
CA TYR A 97 -8.60 -7.11 23.96
C TYR A 97 -9.94 -6.83 24.65
N VAL A 98 -11.02 -7.48 24.20
CA VAL A 98 -12.39 -7.27 24.68
C VAL A 98 -12.87 -8.43 25.56
N GLU A 99 -12.03 -9.44 25.83
CA GLU A 99 -12.41 -10.66 26.55
C GLU A 99 -12.87 -10.43 28.00
N ASP A 100 -12.54 -9.28 28.60
CA ASP A 100 -12.97 -8.89 29.94
C ASP A 100 -14.29 -8.10 29.92
N CYS A 101 -14.80 -7.71 28.74
CA CYS A 101 -16.08 -7.01 28.59
C CYS A 101 -17.23 -8.03 28.49
N SER A 102 -18.13 -8.05 29.48
CA SER A 102 -19.33 -8.89 29.43
C SER A 102 -20.43 -8.22 28.60
N LEU A 103 -20.68 -8.71 27.39
CA LEU A 103 -21.78 -8.22 26.56
C LEU A 103 -23.10 -8.97 26.80
N LEU A 104 -23.01 -10.23 27.21
CA LEU A 104 -24.13 -11.13 27.50
C LEU A 104 -24.64 -11.01 28.93
N ASP A 105 -25.88 -11.46 29.13
CA ASP A 105 -26.48 -11.69 30.44
C ASP A 105 -26.13 -13.10 30.98
N ASP A 106 -26.27 -13.34 32.29
CA ASP A 106 -25.89 -14.61 32.93
C ASP A 106 -26.63 -15.84 32.35
N CYS A 107 -27.89 -15.66 31.93
CA CYS A 107 -28.65 -16.70 31.24
C CYS A 107 -28.08 -17.01 29.85
N GLU A 108 -27.77 -15.97 29.06
CA GLU A 108 -27.17 -16.13 27.73
C GLU A 108 -25.78 -16.77 27.83
N MET A 109 -24.97 -16.39 28.83
CA MET A 109 -23.68 -17.02 29.09
C MET A 109 -23.83 -18.52 29.37
N SER A 110 -24.82 -18.90 30.19
CA SER A 110 -25.10 -20.31 30.49
C SER A 110 -25.53 -21.10 29.25
N GLU A 111 -26.30 -20.48 28.34
CA GLU A 111 -26.67 -21.10 27.06
C GLU A 111 -25.46 -21.32 26.14
N VAL A 112 -24.56 -20.33 26.06
CA VAL A 112 -23.31 -20.44 25.29
C VAL A 112 -22.44 -21.56 25.84
N GLU A 113 -22.27 -21.64 27.17
CA GLU A 113 -21.49 -22.71 27.79
C GLU A 113 -22.08 -24.10 27.53
N LEU A 114 -23.41 -24.23 27.54
CA LEU A 114 -24.08 -25.49 27.24
C LEU A 114 -23.89 -25.88 25.77
N ALA A 115 -24.06 -24.93 24.85
CA ALA A 115 -23.80 -25.13 23.43
C ALA A 115 -22.35 -25.53 23.17
N LEU A 116 -21.39 -24.86 23.82
CA LEU A 116 -19.97 -25.18 23.72
C LEU A 116 -19.65 -26.57 24.28
N LYS A 117 -20.26 -26.97 25.40
CA LYS A 117 -20.11 -28.34 25.95
C LYS A 117 -20.61 -29.40 24.97
N LYS A 118 -21.76 -29.18 24.33
CA LYS A 118 -22.29 -30.07 23.29
C LYS A 118 -21.36 -30.14 22.09
N PHE A 119 -20.91 -29.00 21.59
CA PHE A 119 -19.97 -28.92 20.48
C PHE A 119 -18.64 -29.63 20.79
N ARG A 120 -18.10 -29.44 22.00
CA ARG A 120 -16.87 -30.10 22.45
C ARG A 120 -16.99 -31.63 22.56
N LEU A 121 -18.18 -32.14 22.88
CA LEU A 121 -18.44 -33.58 22.91
C LEU A 121 -18.53 -34.19 21.50
N GLN A 122 -19.06 -33.43 20.53
CA GLN A 122 -19.18 -33.87 19.14
C GLN A 122 -17.86 -33.74 18.39
N TYR A 123 -17.18 -32.59 18.54
CA TYR A 123 -16.00 -32.21 17.76
C TYR A 123 -14.88 -31.71 18.69
N PRO A 124 -14.22 -32.60 19.44
CA PRO A 124 -13.23 -32.22 20.46
C PRO A 124 -11.98 -31.54 19.88
N ASP A 125 -11.67 -31.77 18.61
CA ASP A 125 -10.48 -31.23 17.91
C ASP A 125 -10.78 -29.95 17.12
N ALA A 126 -12.05 -29.61 16.94
CA ALA A 126 -12.48 -28.39 16.25
C ALA A 126 -12.60 -27.17 17.20
N VAL A 127 -12.45 -27.37 18.51
CA VAL A 127 -12.60 -26.31 19.51
C VAL A 127 -11.35 -25.46 19.58
N ARG A 128 -11.50 -24.16 19.34
CA ARG A 128 -10.41 -23.19 19.47
C ARG A 128 -10.32 -22.65 20.88
N GLU A 129 -9.49 -23.27 21.73
CA GLU A 129 -9.40 -22.96 23.16
C GLU A 129 -9.09 -21.49 23.48
N THR A 130 -8.24 -20.84 22.66
CA THR A 130 -7.90 -19.42 22.82
C THR A 130 -9.09 -18.47 22.61
N ALA A 131 -10.13 -18.89 21.88
CA ALA A 131 -11.31 -18.09 21.59
C ALA A 131 -12.48 -18.35 22.56
N VAL A 132 -12.40 -19.39 23.39
CA VAL A 132 -13.50 -19.79 24.30
C VAL A 132 -13.85 -18.69 25.30
N LYS A 133 -12.85 -18.02 25.89
CA LYS A 133 -13.08 -16.94 26.87
C LYS A 133 -13.88 -15.79 26.26
N GLY A 134 -13.52 -15.35 25.05
CA GLY A 134 -14.25 -14.32 24.32
C GLY A 134 -15.67 -14.76 23.94
N LEU A 135 -15.83 -16.02 23.49
CA LEU A 135 -17.11 -16.55 23.06
C LEU A 135 -18.15 -16.55 24.19
N ILE A 136 -17.75 -16.97 25.40
CA ILE A 136 -18.61 -16.94 26.61
C ILE A 136 -19.05 -15.51 26.95
N ARG A 137 -18.29 -14.49 26.55
CA ARG A 137 -18.64 -13.08 26.73
C ARG A 137 -19.44 -12.47 25.58
N GLY A 138 -19.79 -13.26 24.57
CA GLY A 138 -20.57 -12.84 23.40
C GLY A 138 -19.74 -12.18 22.30
N VAL A 139 -18.43 -12.45 22.25
CA VAL A 139 -17.50 -11.89 21.26
C VAL A 139 -16.76 -13.03 20.56
N ALA A 140 -16.71 -13.01 19.22
CA ALA A 140 -16.02 -14.04 18.46
C ALA A 140 -15.20 -13.47 17.29
N ALA A 141 -14.20 -14.23 16.84
CA ALA A 141 -13.47 -13.96 15.60
C ALA A 141 -14.00 -14.86 14.47
N HIS A 142 -14.08 -14.31 13.25
CA HIS A 142 -14.47 -15.04 12.04
C HIS A 142 -13.51 -14.72 10.88
N HIS A 143 -12.64 -15.66 10.54
CA HIS A 143 -11.71 -15.51 9.43
C HIS A 143 -11.29 -16.87 8.88
N ALA A 144 -10.68 -16.88 7.70
CA ALA A 144 -10.25 -18.11 6.99
C ALA A 144 -9.20 -18.96 7.72
N GLY A 145 -8.63 -18.48 8.83
CA GLY A 145 -7.71 -19.23 9.68
C GLY A 145 -8.41 -20.05 10.77
N CYS A 146 -9.71 -19.84 10.99
CA CYS A 146 -10.53 -20.70 11.85
C CYS A 146 -10.98 -21.95 11.07
N LEU A 147 -11.07 -23.09 11.75
CA LEU A 147 -11.66 -24.30 11.18
C LEU A 147 -13.10 -24.04 10.71
N PRO A 148 -13.53 -24.59 9.55
CA PRO A 148 -14.90 -24.43 9.06
C PRO A 148 -15.99 -24.84 10.06
N LEU A 149 -15.79 -25.90 10.83
CA LEU A 149 -16.71 -26.30 11.90
C LEU A 149 -16.84 -25.23 12.99
N TRP A 150 -15.71 -24.65 13.44
CA TRP A 150 -15.70 -23.57 14.41
C TRP A 150 -16.41 -22.31 13.89
N LYS A 151 -16.21 -21.96 12.61
CA LYS A 151 -16.92 -20.85 11.97
C LYS A 151 -18.43 -21.08 11.93
N SER A 152 -18.85 -22.28 11.53
CA SER A 152 -20.27 -22.65 11.46
C SER A 152 -20.93 -22.58 12.84
N PHE A 153 -20.21 -22.99 13.90
CA PHE A 153 -20.67 -22.87 15.28
C PHE A 153 -20.81 -21.40 15.72
N VAL A 154 -19.83 -20.54 15.40
CA VAL A 154 -19.92 -19.09 15.66
C VAL A 154 -21.08 -18.45 14.90
N GLU A 155 -21.30 -18.85 13.64
CA GLU A 155 -22.43 -18.39 12.81
C GLU A 155 -23.79 -18.77 13.42
N GLU A 156 -23.92 -20.02 13.91
CA GLU A 156 -25.13 -20.48 14.62
C GLU A 156 -25.39 -19.63 15.87
N LEU A 157 -24.38 -19.44 16.72
CA LEU A 157 -24.51 -18.65 17.94
C LEU A 157 -24.82 -17.18 17.64
N PHE A 158 -24.28 -16.62 16.56
CA PHE A 158 -24.60 -15.26 16.12
C PHE A 158 -26.05 -15.13 15.66
N GLN A 159 -26.55 -16.08 14.86
CA GLN A 159 -27.95 -16.10 14.41
C GLN A 159 -28.93 -16.25 15.59
N ARG A 160 -28.54 -17.01 16.63
CA ARG A 160 -29.28 -17.13 17.89
C ARG A 160 -29.20 -15.88 18.79
N GLY A 161 -28.38 -14.89 18.41
CA GLY A 161 -28.18 -13.67 19.20
C GLY A 161 -27.29 -13.86 20.44
N LEU A 162 -26.62 -15.00 20.58
CA LEU A 162 -25.71 -15.32 21.69
C LEU A 162 -24.29 -14.80 21.45
N VAL A 163 -23.97 -14.37 20.24
CA VAL A 163 -22.77 -13.58 19.93
C VAL A 163 -23.22 -12.19 19.50
N LYS A 164 -22.85 -11.17 20.27
CA LYS A 164 -23.25 -9.78 20.01
C LYS A 164 -22.28 -9.08 19.06
N VAL A 165 -21.02 -9.47 19.05
CA VAL A 165 -19.99 -8.89 18.17
C VAL A 165 -19.13 -9.97 17.54
N VAL A 166 -18.96 -9.88 16.22
CA VAL A 166 -18.05 -10.73 15.45
C VAL A 166 -16.97 -9.87 14.81
N PHE A 167 -15.71 -10.11 15.15
CA PHE A 167 -14.56 -9.53 14.46
C PHE A 167 -14.22 -10.37 13.24
N ALA A 168 -14.45 -9.82 12.05
CA ALA A 168 -14.38 -10.57 10.80
C ALA A 168 -13.42 -9.98 9.78
N THR A 169 -12.82 -10.84 8.95
CA THR A 169 -12.13 -10.39 7.74
C THR A 169 -13.12 -10.14 6.59
N GLU A 170 -12.65 -9.46 5.54
CA GLU A 170 -13.41 -9.13 4.33
C GLU A 170 -14.18 -10.33 3.73
N THR A 171 -13.62 -11.55 3.84
CA THR A 171 -14.23 -12.78 3.33
C THR A 171 -15.66 -13.04 3.84
N LEU A 172 -16.02 -12.54 5.03
CA LEU A 172 -17.37 -12.68 5.56
C LEU A 172 -18.39 -11.87 4.74
N ALA A 173 -17.97 -10.73 4.17
CA ALA A 173 -18.84 -9.85 3.40
C ALA A 173 -19.33 -10.50 2.10
N ALA A 174 -18.61 -11.48 1.55
CA ALA A 174 -18.91 -12.06 0.24
C ALA A 174 -19.72 -13.38 0.27
N GLY A 175 -19.82 -14.09 1.41
CA GLY A 175 -20.08 -15.54 1.34
C GLY A 175 -21.15 -16.17 2.25
N ILE A 176 -21.73 -15.48 3.23
CA ILE A 176 -22.57 -16.13 4.26
C ILE A 176 -23.84 -15.34 4.57
N ASN A 177 -24.96 -16.01 4.86
CA ASN A 177 -26.20 -15.38 5.33
C ASN A 177 -26.14 -15.07 6.84
N MET A 178 -25.31 -14.09 7.21
CA MET A 178 -25.15 -13.63 8.59
C MET A 178 -25.31 -12.10 8.66
N PRO A 179 -26.55 -11.56 8.56
CA PRO A 179 -26.80 -10.12 8.65
C PRO A 179 -26.75 -9.64 10.12
N ALA A 180 -26.27 -8.43 10.33
CA ALA A 180 -26.16 -7.79 11.64
C ALA A 180 -26.97 -6.49 11.66
N ARG A 181 -27.26 -5.93 12.85
CA ARG A 181 -27.86 -4.60 12.94
C ARG A 181 -26.87 -3.53 12.46
N THR A 182 -25.59 -3.71 12.81
CA THR A 182 -24.52 -2.76 12.49
C THR A 182 -23.34 -3.43 11.79
N ALA A 183 -22.78 -2.76 10.78
CA ALA A 183 -21.48 -3.07 10.20
C ALA A 183 -20.46 -2.00 10.63
N VAL A 184 -19.39 -2.43 11.30
CA VAL A 184 -18.28 -1.55 11.72
C VAL A 184 -17.08 -1.81 10.81
N ILE A 185 -16.49 -0.76 10.25
CA ILE A 185 -15.36 -0.86 9.32
C ILE A 185 -14.16 -0.18 9.97
N SER A 186 -13.11 -0.96 10.28
CA SER A 186 -12.00 -0.50 11.11
C SER A 186 -11.01 0.45 10.41
N SER A 187 -10.98 0.44 9.08
CA SER A 187 -10.01 1.16 8.25
C SER A 187 -10.57 1.32 6.82
N LEU A 188 -10.13 2.32 6.07
CA LEU A 188 -10.46 2.48 4.65
C LEU A 188 -9.32 2.02 3.74
N SER A 189 -8.21 1.58 4.30
CA SER A 189 -7.14 0.86 3.60
C SER A 189 -6.87 -0.53 4.17
N LYS A 190 -6.37 -1.39 3.29
CA LYS A 190 -5.88 -2.74 3.60
C LYS A 190 -4.44 -2.91 3.12
N ARG A 191 -3.70 -3.82 3.77
CA ARG A 191 -2.32 -4.15 3.40
C ARG A 191 -2.32 -5.35 2.45
N THR A 192 -1.78 -5.17 1.26
CA THR A 192 -1.49 -6.22 0.28
C THR A 192 0.00 -6.54 0.26
N SER A 193 0.41 -7.52 -0.56
CA SER A 193 1.83 -7.81 -0.82
C SER A 193 2.57 -6.60 -1.42
N SER A 194 1.88 -5.77 -2.18
CA SER A 194 2.41 -4.57 -2.86
C SER A 194 2.36 -3.28 -2.03
N GLY A 195 1.86 -3.32 -0.79
CA GLY A 195 1.81 -2.14 0.09
C GLY A 195 0.44 -1.91 0.73
N ARG A 196 0.11 -0.66 1.07
CA ARG A 196 -1.24 -0.27 1.53
C ARG A 196 -2.06 0.19 0.33
N ILE A 197 -3.23 -0.39 0.15
CA ILE A 197 -4.19 -0.05 -0.90
C ILE A 197 -5.49 0.41 -0.25
N GLN A 198 -6.11 1.46 -0.79
CA GLN A 198 -7.45 1.88 -0.37
C GLN A 198 -8.50 0.84 -0.80
N LEU A 199 -9.54 0.66 0.00
CA LEU A 199 -10.66 -0.21 -0.36
C LEU A 199 -11.35 0.29 -1.62
N SER A 200 -11.89 -0.61 -2.43
CA SER A 200 -12.76 -0.18 -3.52
C SER A 200 -14.15 0.21 -2.98
N PRO A 201 -14.92 1.05 -3.71
CA PRO A 201 -16.31 1.34 -3.38
C PRO A 201 -17.16 0.07 -3.25
N ASN A 202 -16.90 -0.93 -4.09
CA ASN A 202 -17.61 -2.21 -4.08
C ASN A 202 -17.34 -2.99 -2.80
N GLU A 203 -16.08 -3.07 -2.36
CA GLU A 203 -15.70 -3.73 -1.10
C GLU A 203 -16.36 -3.05 0.10
N LEU A 204 -16.33 -1.72 0.14
CA LEU A 204 -16.98 -0.95 1.20
C LEU A 204 -18.48 -1.23 1.25
N LEU A 205 -19.16 -1.18 0.09
CA LEU A 205 -20.60 -1.40 -0.01
C LEU A 205 -21.00 -2.85 0.31
N GLN A 206 -20.17 -3.84 -0.04
CA GLN A 206 -20.41 -5.24 0.34
C GLN A 206 -20.34 -5.44 1.86
N MET A 207 -19.37 -4.82 2.53
CA MET A 207 -19.27 -4.84 4.00
C MET A 207 -20.44 -4.09 4.64
N ALA A 208 -20.76 -2.89 4.15
CA ALA A 208 -21.86 -2.07 4.62
C ALA A 208 -23.22 -2.77 4.44
N GLY A 209 -23.40 -3.53 3.36
CA GLY A 209 -24.61 -4.29 3.05
C GLY A 209 -24.92 -5.44 4.04
N ARG A 210 -24.01 -5.72 4.99
CA ARG A 210 -24.27 -6.64 6.11
C ARG A 210 -25.04 -6.01 7.27
N ALA A 211 -25.20 -4.69 7.25
CA ALA A 211 -26.01 -3.96 8.23
C ALA A 211 -27.50 -3.96 7.85
N GLY A 212 -28.36 -4.14 8.84
CA GLY A 212 -29.82 -4.18 8.71
C GLY A 212 -30.33 -5.61 8.48
N ARG A 213 -31.04 -6.16 9.46
CA ARG A 213 -31.70 -7.47 9.36
C ARG A 213 -33.13 -7.31 8.87
N ARG A 214 -33.44 -7.92 7.72
CA ARG A 214 -34.77 -7.86 7.11
C ARG A 214 -35.85 -8.37 8.08
N GLY A 215 -36.86 -7.53 8.33
CA GLY A 215 -38.00 -7.85 9.18
C GLY A 215 -37.74 -7.74 10.69
N ILE A 216 -36.52 -7.36 11.11
CA ILE A 216 -36.15 -7.18 12.52
C ILE A 216 -35.71 -5.75 12.79
N ASP A 217 -34.84 -5.19 11.95
CA ASP A 217 -34.31 -3.85 12.11
C ASP A 217 -35.04 -2.86 11.17
N GLU A 218 -35.40 -1.70 11.69
CA GLU A 218 -35.96 -0.60 10.88
C GLU A 218 -34.89 0.05 10.00
N TRP A 219 -33.66 0.16 10.52
CA TRP A 219 -32.52 0.79 9.86
C TRP A 219 -31.27 -0.09 10.01
N GLY A 220 -30.47 -0.18 8.95
CA GLY A 220 -29.11 -0.73 9.03
C GLY A 220 -28.12 0.37 9.35
N HIS A 221 -27.22 0.13 10.31
CA HIS A 221 -26.22 1.12 10.68
C HIS A 221 -24.82 0.75 10.17
N VAL A 222 -24.10 1.73 9.62
CA VAL A 222 -22.71 1.57 9.19
C VAL A 222 -21.85 2.54 9.98
N VAL A 223 -20.82 2.03 10.66
CA VAL A 223 -19.91 2.81 11.49
C VAL A 223 -18.49 2.66 10.94
N ILE A 224 -17.86 3.78 10.60
CA ILE A 224 -16.49 3.80 10.08
C ILE A 224 -15.60 4.40 11.15
N VAL A 225 -14.56 3.65 11.51
CA VAL A 225 -13.63 4.03 12.57
C VAL A 225 -12.53 4.90 11.99
N GLN A 226 -12.34 6.08 12.56
CA GLN A 226 -11.26 6.98 12.16
C GLN A 226 -9.90 6.38 12.52
N THR A 227 -8.94 6.48 11.60
CA THR A 227 -7.55 6.06 11.82
C THR A 227 -6.61 7.27 11.84
N PRO A 228 -5.33 7.12 12.20
CA PRO A 228 -4.35 8.21 12.12
C PRO A 228 -4.20 8.85 10.73
N TYR A 229 -4.58 8.14 9.67
CA TYR A 229 -4.30 8.51 8.28
C TYR A 229 -5.57 8.76 7.46
N GLU A 230 -6.74 8.31 7.95
CA GLU A 230 -7.99 8.27 7.19
C GLU A 230 -9.17 8.63 8.11
N GLY A 231 -10.10 9.43 7.59
CA GLY A 231 -11.28 9.85 8.33
C GLY A 231 -12.55 9.94 7.49
N ALA A 232 -13.46 10.81 7.93
CA ALA A 232 -14.77 10.96 7.31
C ALA A 232 -14.70 11.51 5.87
N GLU A 233 -13.72 12.38 5.57
CA GLU A 233 -13.59 12.97 4.22
C GLU A 233 -13.23 11.92 3.17
N GLU A 234 -12.27 11.05 3.47
CA GLU A 234 -11.86 9.93 2.61
C GLU A 234 -13.02 8.97 2.40
N CYS A 235 -13.75 8.66 3.47
CA CYS A 235 -14.96 7.84 3.38
C CYS A 235 -16.00 8.45 2.44
N CYS A 236 -16.32 9.75 2.60
CA CYS A 236 -17.30 10.41 1.74
C CYS A 236 -16.86 10.36 0.27
N LYS A 237 -15.58 10.61 -0.03
CA LYS A 237 -15.05 10.48 -1.40
C LYS A 237 -15.26 9.08 -1.95
N LEU A 238 -15.08 8.04 -1.13
CA LEU A 238 -15.23 6.65 -1.53
C LEU A 238 -16.68 6.21 -1.70
N LEU A 239 -17.60 6.74 -0.89
CA LEU A 239 -19.03 6.47 -1.01
C LEU A 239 -19.64 7.15 -2.24
N PHE A 240 -19.21 8.38 -2.55
CA PHE A 240 -19.74 9.16 -3.66
C PHE A 240 -19.05 8.91 -5.01
N SER A 241 -18.01 8.08 -5.06
CA SER A 241 -17.33 7.72 -6.32
C SER A 241 -18.14 6.79 -7.21
N GLY A 242 -19.21 6.17 -6.68
CA GLY A 242 -20.08 5.24 -7.41
C GLY A 242 -19.54 3.81 -7.45
N VAL A 243 -20.41 2.88 -7.86
CA VAL A 243 -20.09 1.44 -7.94
C VAL A 243 -19.14 1.19 -9.11
N GLU A 244 -18.06 0.46 -8.87
CA GLU A 244 -17.13 0.06 -9.92
C GLU A 244 -17.76 -1.04 -10.80
N PRO A 245 -17.57 -0.99 -12.13
CA PRO A 245 -18.11 -2.01 -13.02
C PRO A 245 -17.46 -3.37 -12.76
N LEU A 246 -18.21 -4.44 -12.98
CA LEU A 246 -17.67 -5.80 -12.96
C LEU A 246 -16.69 -5.96 -14.12
N VAL A 247 -15.43 -6.28 -13.84
CA VAL A 247 -14.39 -6.54 -14.84
C VAL A 247 -14.10 -8.03 -14.89
N SER A 248 -14.01 -8.58 -16.10
CA SER A 248 -13.64 -9.99 -16.32
C SER A 248 -12.18 -10.23 -15.93
N GLN A 249 -11.92 -11.24 -15.11
CA GLN A 249 -10.57 -11.75 -14.78
C GLN A 249 -10.30 -13.08 -15.51
N PHE A 250 -10.93 -13.27 -16.67
CA PHE A 250 -10.79 -14.48 -17.46
C PHE A 250 -9.37 -14.58 -18.01
N THR A 251 -8.64 -15.62 -17.57
CA THR A 251 -7.36 -16.05 -18.12
C THR A 251 -7.49 -17.45 -18.69
N ALA A 252 -6.74 -17.77 -19.73
CA ALA A 252 -6.71 -19.13 -20.27
C ALA A 252 -5.90 -20.05 -19.35
N SER A 253 -6.37 -21.29 -19.11
CA SER A 253 -5.61 -22.33 -18.39
C SER A 253 -5.19 -23.46 -19.33
N TYR A 254 -4.18 -24.26 -18.94
CA TYR A 254 -3.73 -25.42 -19.74
C TYR A 254 -4.86 -26.42 -19.94
N GLY A 255 -5.57 -26.76 -18.87
CA GLY A 255 -6.72 -27.67 -18.92
C GLY A 255 -7.83 -27.17 -19.86
N MET A 256 -8.09 -25.85 -19.89
CA MET A 256 -9.07 -25.27 -20.81
C MET A 256 -8.65 -25.42 -22.27
N VAL A 257 -7.40 -25.06 -22.62
CA VAL A 257 -6.88 -25.16 -23.99
C VAL A 257 -6.90 -26.61 -24.48
N LEU A 258 -6.44 -27.55 -23.65
CA LEU A 258 -6.43 -28.97 -23.97
C LEU A 258 -7.86 -29.52 -24.17
N ASN A 259 -8.81 -29.15 -23.32
CA ASN A 259 -10.20 -29.60 -23.46
C ASN A 259 -10.91 -28.99 -24.68
N LEU A 260 -10.56 -27.75 -25.06
CA LEU A 260 -11.12 -27.10 -26.24
C LEU A 260 -10.57 -27.67 -27.55
N LEU A 261 -9.27 -27.96 -27.61
CA LEU A 261 -8.60 -28.43 -28.85
C LEU A 261 -8.59 -29.97 -28.98
N GLY A 262 -8.44 -30.70 -27.88
CA GLY A 262 -8.36 -32.17 -27.88
C GLY A 262 -9.71 -32.87 -28.05
N GLY A 263 -10.81 -32.18 -27.72
CA GLY A 263 -12.16 -32.71 -27.73
C GLY A 263 -12.44 -33.68 -26.57
N ALA A 264 -13.70 -33.76 -26.15
CA ALA A 264 -14.17 -34.39 -24.91
C ALA A 264 -14.09 -35.94 -24.86
N LYS A 265 -12.94 -36.55 -25.19
CA LYS A 265 -12.73 -38.00 -25.04
C LYS A 265 -12.46 -38.45 -23.60
N VAL A 266 -12.24 -37.53 -22.66
CA VAL A 266 -11.47 -37.81 -21.44
C VAL A 266 -12.31 -38.28 -20.23
N THR A 267 -13.64 -38.34 -20.29
CA THR A 267 -14.46 -38.69 -19.09
C THR A 267 -15.42 -39.89 -19.19
N ARG A 268 -15.44 -40.69 -20.26
CA ARG A 268 -16.27 -41.92 -20.28
C ARG A 268 -15.53 -43.13 -20.83
N ARG A 269 -15.45 -44.19 -20.01
CA ARG A 269 -15.14 -45.55 -20.47
C ARG A 269 -16.23 -45.99 -21.46
N SER A 270 -15.82 -46.15 -22.72
CA SER A 270 -16.35 -46.99 -23.80
C SER A 270 -17.86 -47.28 -23.86
N ASN A 271 -18.52 -46.73 -24.89
CA ASN A 271 -19.50 -47.46 -25.70
C ASN A 271 -19.18 -47.20 -27.19
N GLU A 272 -19.12 -48.25 -28.00
CA GLU A 272 -18.75 -48.22 -29.43
C GLU A 272 -19.67 -47.37 -30.32
N SER A 273 -20.83 -46.93 -29.81
CA SER A 273 -21.77 -46.05 -30.50
C SER A 273 -21.38 -44.56 -30.50
N ASP A 274 -20.38 -44.14 -29.70
CA ASP A 274 -19.99 -42.72 -29.56
C ASP A 274 -18.88 -42.27 -30.52
N GLU A 275 -18.32 -43.16 -31.36
CA GLU A 275 -17.26 -42.78 -32.32
C GLU A 275 -17.74 -41.77 -33.39
N LEU A 276 -19.02 -41.84 -33.78
CA LEU A 276 -19.63 -40.88 -34.72
C LEU A 276 -19.87 -39.50 -34.08
N ASN A 277 -20.08 -39.43 -32.76
CA ASN A 277 -20.20 -38.16 -32.02
C ASN A 277 -18.84 -37.60 -31.60
N ALA A 278 -17.78 -38.43 -31.55
CA ALA A 278 -16.43 -38.02 -31.19
C ALA A 278 -15.74 -37.13 -32.25
N LEU A 279 -16.22 -37.17 -33.50
CA LEU A 279 -15.81 -36.22 -34.56
C LEU A 279 -16.39 -34.81 -34.36
N GLN A 280 -17.49 -34.67 -33.60
CA GLN A 280 -18.12 -33.37 -33.32
C GLN A 280 -17.51 -32.62 -32.12
N GLY A 281 -16.66 -33.29 -31.33
CA GLY A 281 -16.07 -32.71 -30.11
C GLY A 281 -14.75 -31.94 -30.32
N ARG A 282 -14.10 -32.09 -31.48
CA ARG A 282 -12.83 -31.40 -31.81
C ARG A 282 -13.15 -30.04 -32.41
N ARG A 283 -12.85 -28.97 -31.67
CA ARG A 283 -13.02 -27.61 -32.19
C ARG A 283 -11.79 -27.20 -32.95
N THR A 284 -11.99 -26.61 -34.12
CA THR A 284 -10.89 -25.96 -34.85
C THR A 284 -10.40 -24.74 -34.07
N LEU A 285 -9.18 -24.26 -34.35
CA LEU A 285 -8.66 -23.03 -33.75
C LEU A 285 -9.60 -21.83 -33.96
N GLU A 286 -10.29 -21.76 -35.09
CA GLU A 286 -11.26 -20.71 -35.40
C GLU A 286 -12.53 -20.80 -34.54
N GLU A 287 -13.02 -22.02 -34.25
CA GLU A 287 -14.15 -22.23 -33.35
C GLU A 287 -13.79 -21.94 -31.90
N ALA A 288 -12.60 -22.37 -31.46
CA ALA A 288 -12.06 -22.02 -30.15
C ALA A 288 -11.91 -20.50 -29.99
N ARG A 289 -11.41 -19.83 -31.04
CA ARG A 289 -11.32 -18.37 -31.10
C ARG A 289 -12.69 -17.70 -30.92
N LYS A 290 -13.71 -18.13 -31.68
CA LYS A 290 -15.07 -17.58 -31.55
C LYS A 290 -15.62 -17.69 -30.13
N LEU A 291 -15.31 -18.78 -29.42
CA LEU A 291 -15.77 -18.97 -28.04
C LEU A 291 -15.02 -18.09 -27.04
N VAL A 292 -13.70 -17.95 -27.20
CA VAL A 292 -12.90 -17.02 -26.39
C VAL A 292 -13.32 -15.57 -26.68
N GLU A 293 -13.66 -15.26 -27.92
CA GLU A 293 -14.23 -13.97 -28.34
C GLU A 293 -15.64 -13.71 -27.79
N GLN A 294 -16.42 -14.75 -27.48
CA GLN A 294 -17.69 -14.65 -26.77
C GLN A 294 -17.56 -14.51 -25.25
N SER A 295 -16.34 -14.50 -24.70
CA SER A 295 -16.12 -14.29 -23.26
C SER A 295 -16.60 -12.91 -22.80
N PHE A 296 -16.98 -12.82 -21.52
CA PHE A 296 -17.45 -11.57 -20.90
C PHE A 296 -16.41 -10.45 -20.98
N GLY A 297 -15.11 -10.79 -20.95
CA GLY A 297 -14.02 -9.83 -21.15
C GLY A 297 -14.09 -9.12 -22.50
N ASN A 298 -14.30 -9.87 -23.58
CA ASN A 298 -14.43 -9.32 -24.92
C ASN A 298 -15.74 -8.55 -25.14
N TYR A 299 -16.83 -9.00 -24.50
CA TYR A 299 -18.13 -8.31 -24.55
C TYR A 299 -18.05 -6.91 -23.92
N LEU A 300 -17.47 -6.80 -22.73
CA LEU A 300 -17.24 -5.51 -22.07
C LEU A 300 -16.23 -4.67 -22.85
N GLY A 301 -15.14 -5.29 -23.29
CA GLY A 301 -14.12 -4.66 -24.13
C GLY A 301 -14.67 -4.08 -25.44
N SER A 302 -15.82 -4.55 -25.93
CA SER A 302 -16.43 -3.98 -27.14
C SER A 302 -17.34 -2.78 -26.80
N ASN A 303 -18.32 -2.95 -25.92
CA ASN A 303 -19.33 -1.91 -25.67
C ASN A 303 -18.84 -0.82 -24.70
N VAL A 304 -18.15 -1.20 -23.63
CA VAL A 304 -17.65 -0.25 -22.62
C VAL A 304 -16.47 0.55 -23.18
N MET A 305 -15.61 -0.08 -23.99
CA MET A 305 -14.51 0.65 -24.63
C MET A 305 -15.02 1.62 -25.69
N LEU A 306 -16.07 1.30 -26.44
CA LEU A 306 -16.68 2.25 -27.37
C LEU A 306 -17.21 3.48 -26.62
N ALA A 307 -18.00 3.29 -25.57
CA ALA A 307 -18.52 4.39 -24.75
C ALA A 307 -17.39 5.18 -24.06
N ALA A 308 -16.36 4.50 -23.54
CA ALA A 308 -15.20 5.16 -22.93
C ALA A 308 -14.38 5.95 -23.95
N LYS A 309 -14.16 5.42 -25.16
CA LYS A 309 -13.49 6.13 -26.26
C LYS A 309 -14.26 7.37 -26.67
N GLU A 310 -15.58 7.29 -26.75
CA GLU A 310 -16.44 8.45 -27.05
C GLU A 310 -16.34 9.53 -25.96
N GLU A 311 -16.40 9.14 -24.68
CA GLU A 311 -16.24 10.08 -23.57
C GLU A 311 -14.84 10.70 -23.51
N LEU A 312 -13.81 9.90 -23.79
CA LEU A 312 -12.43 10.37 -23.86
C LEU A 312 -12.29 11.41 -24.99
N ALA A 313 -12.81 11.12 -26.18
CA ALA A 313 -12.81 12.05 -27.30
C ALA A 313 -13.57 13.35 -27.00
N LYS A 314 -14.66 13.30 -26.21
CA LYS A 314 -15.37 14.50 -25.75
C LYS A 314 -14.52 15.33 -24.78
N ILE A 315 -13.88 14.67 -23.82
CA ILE A 315 -13.00 15.33 -22.83
C ILE A 315 -11.80 15.97 -23.52
N GLU A 316 -11.17 15.27 -24.47
CA GLU A 316 -10.04 15.81 -25.24
C GLU A 316 -10.43 17.03 -26.07
N LYS A 317 -11.59 16.98 -26.76
CA LYS A 317 -12.13 18.15 -27.47
C LYS A 317 -12.42 19.32 -26.53
N GLU A 318 -12.95 19.05 -25.33
CA GLU A 318 -13.19 20.11 -24.33
C GLU A 318 -11.88 20.70 -23.81
N ILE A 319 -10.85 19.88 -23.58
CA ILE A 319 -9.52 20.34 -23.21
C ILE A 319 -8.92 21.20 -24.33
N GLU A 320 -8.99 20.76 -25.59
CA GLU A 320 -8.49 21.51 -26.73
C GLU A 320 -9.18 22.88 -26.84
N ALA A 321 -10.52 22.91 -26.76
CA ALA A 321 -11.29 24.15 -26.76
C ALA A 321 -10.88 25.08 -25.61
N LEU A 322 -10.82 24.59 -24.38
CA LEU A 322 -10.43 25.40 -23.22
C LEU A 322 -8.97 25.86 -23.30
N THR A 323 -8.05 25.05 -23.82
CA THR A 323 -6.64 25.46 -24.00
C THR A 323 -6.53 26.58 -25.04
N SER A 324 -7.32 26.53 -26.12
CA SER A 324 -7.35 27.60 -27.12
C SER A 324 -7.85 28.93 -26.53
N GLU A 325 -8.79 28.88 -25.58
CA GLU A 325 -9.35 30.07 -24.91
C GLU A 325 -8.39 30.76 -23.93
N ILE A 326 -7.40 30.01 -23.42
CA ILE A 326 -6.39 30.47 -22.44
C ILE A 326 -5.06 30.82 -23.11
N SER A 327 -4.86 30.48 -24.38
CA SER A 327 -3.65 30.87 -25.11
C SER A 327 -3.32 32.35 -24.94
N ASP A 328 -2.03 32.69 -24.84
CA ASP A 328 -1.58 34.07 -24.63
C ASP A 328 -2.16 35.01 -25.71
N ASP A 329 -2.27 34.54 -26.95
CA ASP A 329 -2.92 35.26 -28.05
C ASP A 329 -4.42 35.49 -27.86
N ALA A 330 -5.13 34.56 -27.20
CA ALA A 330 -6.55 34.71 -26.88
C ALA A 330 -6.76 35.68 -25.71
N ILE A 331 -5.88 35.64 -24.70
CA ILE A 331 -5.87 36.58 -23.58
C ILE A 331 -5.53 37.99 -24.08
N ASP A 332 -4.57 38.13 -24.99
CA ASP A 332 -4.23 39.40 -25.66
C ASP A 332 -5.40 39.92 -26.50
N ARG A 333 -6.07 39.06 -27.26
CA ARG A 333 -7.28 39.45 -28.03
C ARG A 333 -8.44 39.86 -27.12
N LYS A 334 -8.66 39.19 -25.99
CA LYS A 334 -9.71 39.52 -25.01
C LYS A 334 -9.40 40.83 -24.29
N SER A 335 -8.14 41.05 -23.91
CA SER A 335 -7.69 42.26 -23.23
C SER A 335 -7.73 43.49 -24.16
N ARG A 336 -7.35 43.37 -25.44
CA ARG A 336 -7.52 44.45 -26.43
C ARG A 336 -8.97 44.86 -26.71
N LYS A 337 -9.93 43.94 -26.54
CA LYS A 337 -11.36 44.21 -26.74
C LYS A 337 -12.04 44.88 -25.55
N LEU A 338 -11.53 44.65 -24.34
CA LEU A 338 -12.13 45.12 -23.09
C LEU A 338 -11.48 46.42 -22.59
N LEU A 339 -10.17 46.60 -22.83
CA LEU A 339 -9.41 47.76 -22.37
C LEU A 339 -9.34 48.85 -23.43
N SER A 340 -9.26 50.12 -23.00
CA SER A 340 -8.89 51.21 -23.90
C SER A 340 -7.43 51.08 -24.36
N GLU A 341 -7.11 51.56 -25.57
CA GLU A 341 -5.74 51.43 -26.13
C GLU A 341 -4.66 52.03 -25.21
N VAL A 342 -5.00 53.11 -24.50
CA VAL A 342 -4.10 53.77 -23.54
C VAL A 342 -3.88 52.91 -22.29
N ALA A 343 -4.94 52.35 -21.72
CA ALA A 343 -4.85 51.48 -20.54
C ALA A 343 -4.17 50.14 -20.85
N TYR A 344 -4.38 49.60 -22.05
CA TYR A 344 -3.71 48.38 -22.51
C TYR A 344 -2.21 48.59 -22.63
N LYS A 345 -1.78 49.68 -23.28
CA LYS A 345 -0.36 50.01 -23.45
C LYS A 345 0.34 50.23 -22.10
N GLU A 346 -0.30 50.97 -21.19
CA GLU A 346 0.23 51.19 -19.83
C GLU A 346 0.40 49.87 -19.05
N ILE A 347 -0.57 48.95 -19.14
CA ILE A 347 -0.47 47.64 -18.47
C ILE A 347 0.61 46.77 -19.13
N ALA A 348 0.71 46.77 -20.45
CA ALA A 348 1.72 46.00 -21.18
C ALA A 348 3.14 46.45 -20.80
N ASP A 349 3.38 47.77 -20.79
CA ASP A 349 4.67 48.35 -20.41
C ASP A 349 5.03 48.02 -18.95
N LEU A 350 4.09 48.19 -18.01
CA LEU A 350 4.29 47.84 -16.60
C LEU A 350 4.50 46.34 -16.37
N GLN A 351 3.89 45.48 -17.19
CA GLN A 351 4.11 44.04 -17.13
C GLN A 351 5.48 43.63 -17.64
N GLU A 352 5.94 44.26 -18.72
CA GLU A 352 7.27 44.00 -19.26
C GLU A 352 8.35 44.46 -18.28
N GLU A 353 8.20 45.65 -17.68
CA GLU A 353 9.02 46.10 -16.54
C GLU A 353 8.99 45.07 -15.40
N LEU A 354 7.81 44.57 -15.02
CA LEU A 354 7.70 43.56 -13.96
C LEU A 354 8.40 42.24 -14.33
N ARG A 355 8.37 41.81 -15.60
CA ARG A 355 9.08 40.60 -16.07
C ARG A 355 10.59 40.79 -16.00
N GLN A 356 11.10 41.92 -16.50
CA GLN A 356 12.53 42.26 -16.43
C GLN A 356 13.03 42.30 -14.99
N GLU A 357 12.28 42.98 -14.11
CA GLU A 357 12.64 43.11 -12.70
C GLU A 357 12.54 41.78 -11.93
N LYS A 358 11.64 40.88 -12.34
CA LYS A 358 11.58 39.50 -11.85
C LYS A 358 12.77 38.66 -12.31
N ARG A 359 13.24 38.83 -13.55
CA ARG A 359 14.45 38.16 -14.08
C ARG A 359 15.71 38.64 -13.34
N LEU A 360 15.84 39.95 -13.13
CA LEU A 360 16.92 40.52 -12.31
C LEU A 360 16.86 40.00 -10.87
N ARG A 361 15.67 39.84 -10.29
CA ARG A 361 15.50 39.25 -8.96
C ARG A 361 15.92 37.78 -8.90
N THR A 362 15.65 36.99 -9.94
CA THR A 362 16.10 35.58 -9.98
C THR A 362 17.61 35.49 -10.12
N GLU A 363 18.22 36.36 -10.93
CA GLU A 363 19.67 36.45 -11.10
C GLU A 363 20.37 36.89 -9.80
N LEU A 364 19.89 37.96 -9.15
CA LEU A 364 20.43 38.40 -7.86
C LEU A 364 20.24 37.35 -6.76
N ARG A 365 19.14 36.58 -6.80
CA ARG A 365 18.95 35.44 -5.89
C ARG A 365 20.01 34.37 -6.11
N ARG A 366 20.31 34.03 -7.37
CA ARG A 366 21.35 33.07 -7.73
C ARG A 366 22.72 33.51 -7.23
N ARG A 367 23.09 34.79 -7.45
CA ARG A 367 24.36 35.37 -6.95
C ARG A 367 24.46 35.35 -5.43
N MET A 368 23.37 35.69 -4.73
CA MET A 368 23.30 35.60 -3.27
C MET A 368 23.48 34.15 -2.77
N GLU A 369 22.83 33.17 -3.42
CA GLU A 369 22.98 31.75 -3.07
C GLU A 369 24.42 31.25 -3.32
N LEU A 370 25.07 31.65 -4.44
CA LEU A 370 26.46 31.31 -4.73
C LEU A 370 27.45 31.87 -3.70
N LYS A 371 27.30 33.15 -3.33
CA LYS A 371 28.15 33.78 -2.28
C LYS A 371 27.94 33.16 -0.90
N ARG A 372 26.74 32.68 -0.62
CA ARG A 372 26.46 31.91 0.61
C ARG A 372 27.22 30.60 0.61
N PHE A 373 27.28 29.90 -0.52
CA PHE A 373 28.00 28.62 -0.64
C PHE A 373 29.51 28.80 -0.54
N SER A 374 30.08 29.83 -1.18
CA SER A 374 31.51 30.12 -1.06
C SER A 374 31.91 30.44 0.39
N ALA A 375 31.02 31.06 1.16
CA ALA A 375 31.22 31.34 2.58
C ALA A 375 31.09 30.08 3.47
N LEU A 376 30.20 29.13 3.13
CA LEU A 376 30.00 27.88 3.87
C LEU A 376 31.11 26.85 3.66
N LYS A 377 31.71 26.78 2.46
CA LYS A 377 32.76 25.81 2.12
C LYS A 377 33.97 25.79 3.09
N PRO A 378 34.59 26.92 3.47
CA PRO A 378 35.70 26.90 4.43
C PRO A 378 35.25 26.43 5.82
N LEU A 379 34.05 26.81 6.28
CA LEU A 379 33.51 26.39 7.58
C LEU A 379 33.29 24.86 7.63
N LEU A 380 32.70 24.28 6.60
CA LEU A 380 32.46 22.82 6.55
C LEU A 380 33.77 22.01 6.52
N LYS A 381 34.84 22.55 5.93
CA LYS A 381 36.18 21.93 5.95
C LYS A 381 36.83 21.97 7.34
N GLU A 382 36.63 23.03 8.11
CA GLU A 382 37.16 23.11 9.49
C GLU A 382 36.56 22.04 10.41
N PHE A 383 35.29 21.68 10.20
CA PHE A 383 34.58 20.65 10.99
C PHE A 383 34.93 19.20 10.62
N GLU A 384 35.78 18.98 9.61
CA GLU A 384 36.25 17.63 9.26
C GLU A 384 37.25 17.07 10.31
N ASN A 385 37.92 17.92 11.10
CA ASN A 385 39.05 17.53 11.96
C ASN A 385 38.82 17.64 13.48
N GLY A 386 37.58 17.57 14.01
CA GLY A 386 37.45 17.53 15.48
C GLY A 386 36.08 17.27 16.13
N HIS A 387 34.98 17.86 15.66
CA HIS A 387 33.64 17.69 16.24
C HIS A 387 32.60 17.54 15.12
N LEU A 388 31.52 16.80 15.37
CA LEU A 388 30.40 16.60 14.43
C LEU A 388 29.31 17.65 14.68
N PRO A 389 29.27 18.79 13.95
CA PRO A 389 28.33 19.86 14.23
C PRO A 389 26.89 19.46 13.92
N PHE A 390 25.95 20.04 14.67
CA PHE A 390 24.54 20.00 14.27
C PHE A 390 24.29 21.01 13.13
N ILE A 391 23.51 20.59 12.14
CA ILE A 391 23.09 21.40 11.00
C ILE A 391 21.56 21.40 10.91
N CYS A 392 20.98 22.48 10.39
CA CYS A 392 19.56 22.51 10.05
C CYS A 392 19.41 22.47 8.54
N LEU A 393 18.75 21.42 8.03
CA LEU A 393 18.40 21.30 6.62
C LEU A 393 17.03 21.95 6.36
N GLN A 394 16.91 22.73 5.28
CA GLN A 394 15.64 23.35 4.87
C GLN A 394 15.32 23.00 3.42
N TYR A 395 14.20 22.29 3.21
CA TYR A 395 13.72 21.95 1.88
C TYR A 395 12.21 22.18 1.73
N ARG A 396 11.73 22.09 0.48
CA ARG A 396 10.30 22.13 0.16
C ARG A 396 9.90 20.86 -0.57
N ASP A 397 8.83 20.23 -0.12
CA ASP A 397 8.30 19.02 -0.74
C ASP A 397 7.63 19.34 -2.09
N SER A 398 7.28 18.29 -2.84
CA SER A 398 6.50 18.36 -4.08
C SER A 398 5.16 19.10 -3.92
N GLU A 399 4.62 19.15 -2.70
CA GLU A 399 3.41 19.88 -2.33
C GLU A 399 3.66 21.34 -1.88
N GLY A 400 4.92 21.78 -1.84
CA GLY A 400 5.32 23.14 -1.49
C GLY A 400 5.45 23.46 0.00
N VAL A 401 5.30 22.46 0.88
CA VAL A 401 5.47 22.59 2.34
C VAL A 401 6.95 22.76 2.68
N GLN A 402 7.28 23.69 3.58
CA GLN A 402 8.67 23.89 4.06
C GLN A 402 8.95 22.98 5.26
N ASN A 403 9.97 22.13 5.14
CA ASN A 403 10.46 21.27 6.22
C ASN A 403 11.79 21.79 6.76
N LEU A 404 11.98 21.69 8.07
CA LEU A 404 13.20 22.04 8.79
C LEU A 404 13.64 20.81 9.60
N VAL A 405 14.78 20.22 9.25
CA VAL A 405 15.28 19.00 9.88
C VAL A 405 16.61 19.29 10.57
N PRO A 406 16.70 19.16 11.90
CA PRO A 406 17.99 19.15 12.59
C PRO A 406 18.69 17.81 12.30
N ALA A 407 19.95 17.88 11.91
CA ALA A 407 20.75 16.72 11.54
C ALA A 407 22.20 16.86 12.04
N VAL A 408 22.90 15.74 12.17
CA VAL A 408 24.32 15.68 12.55
C VAL A 408 25.15 15.56 11.29
N TYR A 409 26.06 16.49 11.08
CA TYR A 409 26.97 16.47 9.95
C TYR A 409 28.06 15.39 10.14
N LEU A 410 28.23 14.51 9.15
CA LEU A 410 29.25 13.46 9.16
C LEU A 410 30.48 13.76 8.31
N GLY A 411 30.31 14.44 7.17
CA GLY A 411 31.43 14.75 6.26
C GLY A 411 31.08 14.71 4.78
N LYS A 412 32.10 14.98 3.95
CA LYS A 412 32.02 14.95 2.48
C LYS A 412 32.01 13.50 1.96
N VAL A 413 31.20 13.23 0.93
CA VAL A 413 31.10 11.89 0.30
C VAL A 413 32.44 11.39 -0.25
N GLU A 414 33.28 12.28 -0.77
CA GLU A 414 34.61 11.90 -1.31
C GLU A 414 35.57 11.38 -0.24
N SER A 415 35.50 11.92 0.98
CA SER A 415 36.29 11.49 2.15
C SER A 415 35.81 10.18 2.78
N LEU A 416 34.68 9.65 2.34
CA LEU A 416 34.13 8.36 2.78
C LEU A 416 34.56 7.27 1.78
N ASP A 417 35.19 6.17 2.21
CA ASP A 417 35.61 5.06 1.32
C ASP A 417 34.43 4.17 0.83
N GLY A 418 33.22 4.72 0.76
CA GLY A 418 32.02 4.01 0.31
C GLY A 418 31.97 3.89 -1.21
N SER A 419 32.20 2.70 -1.75
CA SER A 419 32.15 2.43 -3.20
C SER A 419 30.74 2.53 -3.80
N LYS A 420 29.67 2.39 -2.99
CA LYS A 420 28.26 2.49 -3.41
C LYS A 420 27.79 3.94 -3.61
N LEU A 421 28.08 4.83 -2.65
CA LEU A 421 27.69 6.25 -2.73
C LEU A 421 28.41 6.99 -3.86
N LYS A 422 29.69 6.67 -4.09
CA LYS A 422 30.47 7.23 -5.19
C LYS A 422 29.89 6.88 -6.58
N LYS A 423 29.35 5.67 -6.76
CA LYS A 423 28.68 5.26 -8.01
C LYS A 423 27.36 6.00 -8.23
N MET A 424 26.60 6.29 -7.17
CA MET A 424 25.33 7.02 -7.25
C MET A 424 25.53 8.47 -7.67
N VAL A 425 26.48 9.18 -7.03
CA VAL A 425 26.80 10.58 -7.36
C VAL A 425 27.29 10.71 -8.82
N SER A 426 28.10 9.77 -9.31
CA SER A 426 28.62 9.79 -10.69
C SER A 426 27.59 9.51 -11.80
N ALA A 427 26.44 8.90 -11.47
CA ALA A 427 25.40 8.58 -12.47
C ALA A 427 24.49 9.79 -12.77
N ASP A 428 24.21 10.62 -11.77
CA ASP A 428 23.25 11.74 -11.86
C ASP A 428 23.85 13.07 -12.37
N ASP A 429 25.16 13.28 -12.30
CA ASP A 429 25.83 14.50 -12.82
C ASP A 429 25.76 14.62 -14.36
N SER A 430 25.35 13.55 -15.05
CA SER A 430 25.23 13.52 -16.53
C SER A 430 24.10 14.40 -17.08
N PHE A 431 23.20 14.94 -16.25
CA PHE A 431 22.08 15.77 -16.68
C PHE A 431 22.27 17.30 -16.47
N ALA A 432 23.31 17.73 -15.74
CA ALA A 432 23.53 19.17 -15.47
C ALA A 432 24.19 19.94 -16.64
N MET A 433 24.78 19.25 -17.61
CA MET A 433 25.46 19.84 -18.79
C MET A 433 24.52 20.22 -19.96
N GLY A 434 23.19 20.10 -19.79
CA GLY A 434 22.24 20.12 -20.91
C GLY A 434 21.40 21.38 -21.15
N SER A 435 21.54 22.48 -20.39
CA SER A 435 20.53 23.56 -20.46
C SER A 435 21.00 25.02 -20.47
N VAL A 436 22.20 25.33 -20.99
CA VAL A 436 22.51 26.71 -21.42
C VAL A 436 23.29 26.70 -22.73
N GLY A 437 22.55 26.54 -23.83
CA GLY A 437 23.02 26.95 -25.14
C GLY A 437 22.56 28.39 -25.43
N THR A 438 23.56 29.24 -25.68
CA THR A 438 23.52 30.47 -26.50
C THR A 438 23.23 31.81 -25.82
N GLU A 439 24.16 32.73 -26.10
CA GLU A 439 24.14 34.20 -25.97
C GLU A 439 24.53 34.79 -24.60
N LEU A 440 25.82 35.17 -24.48
CA LEU A 440 26.25 36.55 -24.20
C LEU A 440 27.77 36.70 -24.37
N ASN A 441 28.15 37.91 -24.79
CA ASN A 441 29.37 38.28 -25.50
C ASN A 441 30.67 38.27 -24.68
N ALA A 442 31.77 38.15 -25.42
CA ALA A 442 33.15 38.30 -25.00
C ALA A 442 33.43 39.66 -24.34
N GLY A 443 34.13 39.62 -23.19
CA GLY A 443 34.82 40.77 -22.60
C GLY A 443 34.77 40.81 -21.08
N GLU A 444 35.55 39.97 -20.41
CA GLU A 444 36.32 40.22 -19.16
C GLU A 444 36.76 38.87 -18.55
N PRO A 445 38.05 38.62 -18.30
CA PRO A 445 38.52 37.37 -17.72
C PRO A 445 38.75 37.57 -16.23
N ASP A 446 37.74 37.33 -15.39
CA ASP A 446 37.98 36.98 -13.98
C ASP A 446 36.74 36.36 -13.31
N SER A 447 36.95 35.22 -12.65
CA SER A 447 36.11 34.60 -11.61
C SER A 447 34.84 33.77 -11.97
N HIS A 448 34.81 33.08 -13.11
CA HIS A 448 33.92 31.90 -13.23
C HIS A 448 34.62 30.66 -12.67
N GLN A 449 34.60 30.50 -11.34
CA GLN A 449 34.74 29.16 -10.76
C GLN A 449 33.43 28.42 -11.02
N ASP A 450 33.43 27.50 -12.00
CA ASP A 450 32.41 26.46 -12.10
C ASP A 450 32.46 25.66 -10.79
N VAL A 451 31.52 25.93 -9.91
CA VAL A 451 31.41 25.25 -8.63
C VAL A 451 30.70 23.92 -8.87
N GLU A 452 31.48 22.84 -9.03
CA GLU A 452 30.94 21.48 -8.93
C GLU A 452 30.23 21.32 -7.56
N PRO A 453 29.01 20.74 -7.54
CA PRO A 453 28.26 20.52 -6.31
C PRO A 453 29.01 19.49 -5.46
N THR A 454 29.32 19.85 -4.21
CA THR A 454 29.90 18.89 -3.28
C THR A 454 28.82 18.26 -2.43
N TYR A 455 28.78 16.93 -2.41
CA TYR A 455 27.78 16.17 -1.66
C TYR A 455 28.28 15.85 -0.24
N TYR A 456 27.36 16.00 0.71
CA TYR A 456 27.56 15.80 2.15
C TYR A 456 26.52 14.83 2.71
N VAL A 457 26.87 14.16 3.81
CA VAL A 457 25.99 13.21 4.51
C VAL A 457 25.69 13.68 5.92
N ALA A 458 24.43 13.51 6.36
CA ALA A 458 24.00 13.79 7.72
C ALA A 458 22.92 12.81 8.21
N LEU A 459 22.84 12.63 9.54
CA LEU A 459 21.78 11.86 10.21
C LEU A 459 20.75 12.80 10.84
N GLY A 460 19.48 12.69 10.46
CA GLY A 460 18.38 13.50 10.99
C GLY A 460 17.80 12.99 12.31
N SER A 461 17.12 13.87 13.04
CA SER A 461 16.36 13.54 14.27
C SER A 461 15.17 12.60 14.03
N ASP A 462 14.73 12.48 12.78
CA ASP A 462 13.66 11.60 12.31
C ASP A 462 14.12 10.16 12.04
N ASN A 463 15.38 9.86 12.36
CA ASN A 463 16.05 8.59 12.04
C ASN A 463 16.25 8.36 10.53
N SER A 464 16.39 9.42 9.75
CA SER A 464 16.69 9.32 8.31
C SER A 464 18.11 9.78 8.00
N TRP A 465 18.77 9.11 7.08
CA TRP A 465 20.00 9.57 6.46
C TRP A 465 19.70 10.55 5.34
N TYR A 466 20.45 11.65 5.27
CA TYR A 466 20.31 12.69 4.25
C TYR A 466 21.59 12.84 3.45
N LEU A 467 21.46 12.85 2.14
CA LEU A 467 22.52 13.19 1.19
C LEU A 467 22.15 14.51 0.51
N PHE A 468 22.99 15.53 0.66
CA PHE A 468 22.63 16.91 0.29
C PHE A 468 23.83 17.74 -0.15
N THR A 469 23.55 18.82 -0.89
CA THR A 469 24.50 19.89 -1.22
C THR A 469 24.40 21.09 -0.27
N GLU A 470 25.36 22.00 -0.32
CA GLU A 470 25.43 23.21 0.53
C GLU A 470 24.16 24.07 0.47
N LYS A 471 23.40 23.95 -0.61
CA LYS A 471 22.10 24.60 -0.82
C LYS A 471 21.09 24.35 0.29
N TRP A 472 21.05 23.12 0.78
CA TRP A 472 19.99 22.69 1.69
C TRP A 472 20.33 23.04 3.15
N ILE A 473 21.54 23.51 3.43
CA ILE A 473 21.97 23.94 4.76
C ILE A 473 21.35 25.30 5.06
N LYS A 474 20.51 25.39 6.09
CA LYS A 474 19.97 26.63 6.63
C LYS A 474 20.94 27.27 7.62
N THR A 475 21.30 26.52 8.66
CA THR A 475 22.20 26.94 9.74
C THR A 475 23.17 25.84 10.13
N VAL A 476 24.37 26.24 10.56
CA VAL A 476 25.39 25.36 11.16
C VAL A 476 25.62 25.84 12.58
N TYR A 477 25.56 24.93 13.54
CA TYR A 477 25.75 25.22 14.96
C TYR A 477 27.16 24.82 15.41
N ARG A 478 27.74 25.62 16.31
CA ARG A 478 29.03 25.33 16.94
C ARG A 478 28.98 24.10 17.85
N THR A 479 27.80 23.80 18.39
CA THR A 479 27.53 22.63 19.23
C THR A 479 27.38 21.37 18.37
N GLY A 480 27.97 20.27 18.80
CA GLY A 480 27.98 19.01 18.07
C GLY A 480 28.42 17.83 18.92
N PHE A 481 28.39 16.62 18.36
CA PHE A 481 28.94 15.45 19.05
C PHE A 481 30.47 15.56 19.14
N PRO A 482 31.06 15.26 20.31
CA PRO A 482 32.50 15.13 20.43
C PRO A 482 32.96 13.90 19.64
N ASP A 483 33.94 14.08 18.75
CA ASP A 483 34.53 12.97 17.98
C ASP A 483 35.65 12.32 18.82
N VAL A 484 35.30 11.80 20.00
CA VAL A 484 36.22 11.20 20.98
C VAL A 484 35.72 9.80 21.34
N ALA A 485 36.63 8.81 21.35
CA ALA A 485 36.31 7.44 21.75
C ALA A 485 35.81 7.39 23.20
N LEU A 486 34.71 6.67 23.43
CA LEU A 486 34.06 6.56 24.75
C LEU A 486 34.90 5.75 25.75
N THR A 487 35.73 4.81 25.27
CA THR A 487 36.70 4.04 26.07
C THR A 487 38.02 3.82 25.28
N GLN A 488 39.12 3.48 25.95
CA GLN A 488 40.40 3.15 25.29
C GLN A 488 40.26 1.88 24.43
N GLY A 489 40.06 2.07 23.12
CA GLY A 489 39.95 1.00 22.13
C GLY A 489 38.66 0.99 21.31
N ASP A 490 37.69 1.86 21.62
CA ASP A 490 36.47 2.01 20.80
C ASP A 490 36.72 2.85 19.54
N ALA A 491 36.00 2.51 18.47
CA ALA A 491 35.99 3.29 17.23
C ALA A 491 35.35 4.67 17.43
N LEU A 492 35.77 5.65 16.62
CA LEU A 492 35.22 7.01 16.72
C LEU A 492 33.72 7.02 16.37
N PRO A 493 32.88 7.86 17.00
CA PRO A 493 31.46 7.97 16.65
C PRO A 493 31.20 8.16 15.15
N ARG A 494 32.06 8.90 14.46
CA ARG A 494 32.04 9.07 13.00
C ARG A 494 32.27 7.75 12.25
N GLU A 495 33.19 6.90 12.73
CA GLU A 495 33.49 5.59 12.14
C GLU A 495 32.36 4.58 12.39
N ILE A 496 31.74 4.60 13.57
CA ILE A 496 30.59 3.76 13.90
C ILE A 496 29.42 4.11 12.98
N MET A 497 29.04 5.39 12.89
CA MET A 497 27.98 5.85 11.99
C MET A 497 28.28 5.54 10.51
N ARG A 498 29.55 5.62 10.10
CA ARG A 498 30.00 5.20 8.76
C ARG A 498 29.78 3.70 8.52
N THR A 499 30.15 2.84 9.47
CA THR A 499 29.93 1.39 9.32
C THR A 499 28.45 1.00 9.27
N LEU A 500 27.57 1.76 9.93
CA LEU A 500 26.12 1.59 9.84
C LEU A 500 25.63 1.95 8.43
N LEU A 501 26.09 3.06 7.86
CA LEU A 501 25.73 3.48 6.50
C LEU A 501 26.13 2.46 5.42
N ASP A 502 27.27 1.76 5.59
CA ASP A 502 27.75 0.76 4.59
C ASP A 502 27.08 -0.61 4.71
N LYS A 503 26.60 -1.00 5.91
CA LYS A 503 25.91 -2.28 6.16
C LYS A 503 24.47 -2.31 5.65
N GLU A 504 23.87 -1.15 5.43
CA GLU A 504 22.46 -1.00 5.12
C GLU A 504 22.20 -1.12 3.59
N GLU A 505 21.17 -1.90 3.19
CA GLU A 505 20.66 -1.92 1.81
C GLU A 505 19.68 -0.75 1.62
N MET A 506 20.22 0.45 1.42
CA MET A 506 19.41 1.67 1.37
C MET A 506 18.95 2.03 -0.05
N GLN A 507 17.62 2.08 -0.23
CA GLN A 507 16.97 2.74 -1.36
C GLN A 507 16.90 4.24 -1.06
N TRP A 508 17.64 5.03 -1.84
CA TRP A 508 17.64 6.49 -1.72
C TRP A 508 16.48 7.08 -2.52
N GLU A 509 15.63 7.86 -1.87
CA GLU A 509 14.54 8.57 -2.50
C GLU A 509 14.90 10.06 -2.71
N LYS A 510 14.61 10.59 -3.90
CA LYS A 510 14.86 11.99 -4.23
C LYS A 510 13.73 12.85 -3.67
N VAL A 511 14.06 13.75 -2.75
CA VAL A 511 13.08 14.62 -2.07
C VAL A 511 12.89 15.93 -2.81
N ALA A 512 14.01 16.55 -3.21
CA ALA A 512 14.00 17.83 -3.88
C ALA A 512 15.17 17.94 -4.85
N ASP A 513 14.96 18.67 -5.95
CA ASP A 513 15.96 18.87 -6.99
C ASP A 513 16.14 20.35 -7.32
N SER A 514 17.36 20.71 -7.71
CA SER A 514 17.65 22.08 -8.15
C SER A 514 18.89 22.16 -9.03
N GLU A 515 19.04 23.28 -9.72
CA GLU A 515 20.23 23.61 -10.55
C GLU A 515 21.57 23.54 -9.79
N LEU A 516 21.56 23.50 -8.46
CA LEU A 516 22.75 23.47 -7.59
C LEU A 516 22.78 22.17 -6.74
N GLY A 517 22.18 21.10 -7.27
CA GLY A 517 22.17 19.74 -6.70
C GLY A 517 20.88 19.35 -5.98
N GLY A 518 20.74 18.03 -5.76
CA GLY A 518 19.57 17.39 -5.16
C GLY A 518 19.72 17.08 -3.66
N LEU A 519 18.57 16.85 -3.02
CA LEU A 519 18.44 16.32 -1.66
C LEU A 519 17.81 14.93 -1.72
N TRP A 520 18.47 13.97 -1.09
CA TRP A 520 18.03 12.59 -1.00
C TRP A 520 17.92 12.17 0.45
N TYR A 521 17.00 11.25 0.73
CA TYR A 521 16.89 10.64 2.05
C TYR A 521 16.71 9.13 1.96
N THR A 522 17.01 8.44 3.05
CA THR A 522 16.70 7.03 3.25
C THR A 522 16.46 6.78 4.75
N GLU A 523 15.54 5.88 5.09
CA GLU A 523 15.21 5.56 6.49
C GLU A 523 16.35 4.78 7.14
N GLY A 524 16.77 5.15 8.35
CA GLY A 524 17.83 4.45 9.09
C GLY A 524 17.33 3.22 9.86
N SER A 525 18.25 2.32 10.20
CA SER A 525 17.95 1.11 10.97
C SER A 525 17.60 1.37 12.45
N LEU A 526 17.32 0.29 13.19
CA LEU A 526 17.03 0.35 14.63
C LEU A 526 18.27 0.74 15.45
N GLU A 527 19.48 0.52 14.90
CA GLU A 527 20.76 0.90 15.51
C GLU A 527 21.08 2.39 15.32
N THR A 528 20.62 3.01 14.22
CA THR A 528 20.75 4.47 14.03
C THR A 528 19.75 5.26 14.88
N TRP A 529 18.68 4.60 15.36
CA TRP A 529 17.63 5.24 16.15
C TRP A 529 18.13 5.81 17.49
N SER A 530 19.08 5.12 18.15
CA SER A 530 19.68 5.64 19.38
C SER A 530 20.50 6.91 19.15
N TRP A 531 21.06 7.08 17.94
CA TRP A 531 21.84 8.26 17.58
C TRP A 531 20.94 9.44 17.16
N SER A 532 19.85 9.18 16.44
CA SER A 532 18.89 10.22 16.06
C SER A 532 18.15 10.82 17.26
N LEU A 533 17.90 10.04 18.32
CA LEU A 533 17.33 10.54 19.59
C LEU A 533 18.22 11.57 20.30
N ASN A 534 19.53 11.54 20.06
CA ASN A 534 20.48 12.48 20.66
C ASN A 534 20.62 13.77 19.83
N VAL A 535 19.94 13.88 18.68
CA VAL A 535 19.89 15.10 17.89
C VAL A 535 18.86 16.06 18.52
N PRO A 536 19.27 17.27 18.93
CA PRO A 536 18.38 18.19 19.63
C PRO A 536 17.26 18.72 18.72
N VAL A 537 16.09 18.97 19.32
CA VAL A 537 14.97 19.64 18.65
C VAL A 537 15.34 21.11 18.43
N LEU A 538 14.99 21.69 17.28
CA LEU A 538 15.34 23.07 16.89
C LEU A 538 15.07 24.16 17.94
N SER A 539 14.10 23.96 18.86
CA SER A 539 13.79 24.89 19.95
C SER A 539 14.81 24.91 21.10
N SER A 540 15.74 23.95 21.12
CA SER A 540 16.76 23.79 22.17
C SER A 540 18.13 24.37 21.79
N LEU A 541 18.32 24.74 20.53
CA LEU A 541 19.54 25.37 20.02
C LEU A 541 19.43 26.89 20.15
N SER A 542 20.45 27.53 20.72
CA SER A 542 20.47 28.97 20.93
C SER A 542 20.89 29.73 19.66
N GLU A 543 20.28 30.88 19.38
CA GLU A 543 20.69 31.76 18.27
C GLU A 543 22.15 32.23 18.40
N SER A 544 22.71 32.21 19.62
CA SER A 544 24.12 32.53 19.89
C SER A 544 25.12 31.45 19.45
N ASP A 545 24.67 30.22 19.19
CA ASP A 545 25.52 29.12 18.73
C ASP A 545 25.58 29.02 17.19
N GLU A 546 24.83 29.87 16.47
CA GLU A 546 24.83 29.94 15.02
C GLU A 546 26.16 30.51 14.50
N VAL A 547 26.85 29.75 13.66
CA VAL A 547 28.19 30.13 13.14
C VAL A 547 28.10 31.00 11.89
N LEU A 548 26.89 31.25 11.38
CA LEU A 548 26.64 32.04 10.18
C LEU A 548 26.71 33.55 10.43
N HIS A 549 27.85 34.03 10.89
CA HIS A 549 28.26 35.41 10.63
C HIS A 549 29.22 35.39 9.45
N MET A 550 28.69 35.51 8.24
CA MET A 550 29.50 35.41 7.03
C MET A 550 29.51 36.71 6.25
N SER A 551 30.73 37.21 6.06
CA SER A 551 31.22 38.09 4.98
C SER A 551 30.39 39.33 4.63
N GLN A 552 31.05 40.50 4.67
CA GLN A 552 30.49 41.76 4.15
C GLN A 552 29.91 41.59 2.73
N GLU A 553 30.48 40.73 1.89
CA GLU A 553 30.03 40.50 0.51
C GLU A 553 28.70 39.73 0.39
N TYR A 554 28.37 38.86 1.37
CA TYR A 554 27.08 38.17 1.43
C TYR A 554 26.00 39.13 1.90
N ASP A 555 26.28 39.92 2.94
CA ASP A 555 25.37 40.94 3.47
C ASP A 555 25.03 41.99 2.39
N GLU A 556 26.02 42.44 1.62
CA GLU A 556 25.80 43.33 0.46
C GLU A 556 24.89 42.70 -0.60
N SER A 557 25.06 41.41 -0.92
CA SER A 557 24.20 40.71 -1.88
C SER A 557 22.79 40.43 -1.35
N VAL A 558 22.64 40.25 -0.04
CA VAL A 558 21.35 40.18 0.63
C VAL A 558 20.62 41.52 0.56
N GLU A 559 21.31 42.64 0.78
CA GLU A 559 20.72 43.97 0.67
C GLU A 559 20.30 44.29 -0.78
N HIS A 560 21.16 44.03 -1.77
CA HIS A 560 20.77 44.18 -3.19
C HIS A 560 19.56 43.32 -3.57
N TYR A 561 19.46 42.08 -3.07
CA TYR A 561 18.29 41.24 -3.27
C TYR A 561 17.04 41.80 -2.57
N LYS A 562 17.16 42.33 -1.35
CA LYS A 562 16.06 42.97 -0.61
C LYS A 562 15.57 44.22 -1.33
N GLU A 563 16.46 45.07 -1.80
CA GLU A 563 16.14 46.26 -2.59
C GLU A 563 15.38 45.88 -3.86
N GLN A 564 15.86 44.89 -4.61
CA GLN A 564 15.20 44.42 -5.81
C GLN A 564 13.85 43.78 -5.53
N ARG A 565 13.72 42.99 -4.44
CA ARG A 565 12.44 42.44 -3.97
C ARG A 565 11.45 43.55 -3.62
N ASN A 566 11.93 44.61 -2.98
CA ASN A 566 11.13 45.78 -2.64
C ASN A 566 10.69 46.54 -3.91
N LYS A 567 11.56 46.66 -4.92
CA LYS A 567 11.24 47.25 -6.23
C LYS A 567 10.16 46.44 -6.97
N VAL A 568 10.29 45.12 -7.03
CA VAL A 568 9.25 44.22 -7.58
C VAL A 568 7.93 44.33 -6.80
N ALA A 569 7.98 44.46 -5.47
CA ALA A 569 6.79 44.64 -4.65
C ALA A 569 6.11 46.00 -4.87
N ARG A 570 6.89 47.07 -5.04
CA ARG A 570 6.39 48.42 -5.40
C ARG A 570 5.74 48.42 -6.79
N LEU A 571 6.37 47.78 -7.77
CA LEU A 571 5.79 47.64 -9.12
C LEU A 571 4.50 46.83 -9.12
N LYS A 572 4.42 45.73 -8.37
CA LYS A 572 3.15 45.00 -8.18
C LYS A 572 2.06 45.86 -7.55
N LYS A 573 2.40 46.70 -6.56
CA LYS A 573 1.45 47.66 -5.96
C LYS A 573 1.04 48.75 -6.95
N LYS A 574 1.95 49.22 -7.81
CA LYS A 574 1.68 50.20 -8.87
C LYS A 574 0.70 49.62 -9.90
N ILE A 575 0.96 48.40 -10.37
CA ILE A 575 0.07 47.65 -11.27
C ILE A 575 -1.29 47.39 -10.62
N ALA A 576 -1.35 47.07 -9.32
CA ALA A 576 -2.63 46.84 -8.65
C ALA A 576 -3.52 48.11 -8.51
N ARG A 577 -2.93 49.30 -8.65
CA ARG A 577 -3.62 50.59 -8.51
C ARG A 577 -4.12 51.16 -9.84
N THR A 578 -3.66 50.67 -10.99
CA THR A 578 -4.13 51.15 -12.30
C THR A 578 -5.55 50.68 -12.59
N GLU A 579 -6.36 51.52 -13.22
CA GLU A 579 -7.79 51.27 -13.43
C GLU A 579 -8.05 50.06 -14.33
N GLY A 580 -7.30 49.92 -15.43
CA GLY A 580 -7.40 48.78 -16.35
C GLY A 580 -6.93 47.45 -15.74
N PHE A 581 -6.16 47.45 -14.64
CA PHE A 581 -5.73 46.21 -14.01
C PHE A 581 -6.88 45.45 -13.36
N ARG A 582 -7.97 46.11 -12.93
CA ARG A 582 -9.14 45.42 -12.37
C ARG A 582 -9.84 44.55 -13.42
N GLU A 583 -9.95 45.03 -14.65
CA GLU A 583 -10.56 44.32 -15.77
C GLU A 583 -9.63 43.23 -16.28
N TYR A 584 -8.35 43.54 -16.43
CA TYR A 584 -7.32 42.56 -16.77
C TYR A 584 -7.22 41.43 -15.74
N LYS A 585 -7.34 41.75 -14.45
CA LYS A 585 -7.35 40.75 -13.36
C LYS A 585 -8.55 39.81 -13.47
N LYS A 586 -9.73 40.28 -13.88
CA LYS A 586 -10.89 39.39 -14.12
C LYS A 586 -10.60 38.39 -15.25
N ILE A 587 -9.90 38.82 -16.30
CA ILE A 587 -9.48 37.92 -17.40
C ILE A 587 -8.49 36.87 -16.89
N LEU A 588 -7.52 37.26 -16.07
CA LEU A 588 -6.58 36.32 -15.44
C LEU A 588 -7.25 35.37 -14.45
N ASP A 589 -8.20 35.85 -13.64
CA ASP A 589 -8.94 35.02 -12.69
C ASP A 589 -9.81 33.99 -13.42
N MET A 590 -10.41 34.38 -14.56
CA MET A 590 -11.10 33.45 -15.46
C MET A 590 -10.13 32.44 -16.08
N GLY A 591 -8.96 32.89 -16.54
CA GLY A 591 -7.89 32.02 -17.07
C GLY A 591 -7.43 30.97 -16.06
N ARG A 592 -7.24 31.37 -14.79
CA ARG A 592 -6.88 30.45 -13.70
C ARG A 592 -7.97 29.43 -13.41
N PHE A 593 -9.24 29.83 -13.41
CA PHE A 593 -10.37 28.90 -13.23
C PHE A 593 -10.44 27.88 -14.38
N THR A 594 -10.22 28.33 -15.61
CA THR A 594 -10.18 27.44 -16.78
C THR A 594 -8.95 26.52 -16.76
N GLU A 595 -7.80 26.97 -16.28
CA GLU A 595 -6.61 26.12 -16.06
C GLU A 595 -6.88 25.03 -15.00
N GLU A 596 -7.51 25.37 -13.88
CA GLU A 596 -7.93 24.40 -12.87
C GLU A 596 -8.92 23.38 -13.45
N LYS A 597 -9.87 23.84 -14.27
CA LYS A 597 -10.80 22.96 -14.99
C LYS A 597 -10.06 22.02 -15.94
N ILE A 598 -9.11 22.52 -16.73
CA ILE A 598 -8.25 21.69 -17.60
C ILE A 598 -7.48 20.66 -16.78
N LYS A 599 -6.90 21.03 -15.63
CA LYS A 599 -6.20 20.08 -14.76
C LYS A 599 -7.12 18.96 -14.29
N ARG A 600 -8.36 19.28 -13.88
CA ARG A 600 -9.36 18.27 -13.49
C ARG A 600 -9.75 17.37 -14.66
N LEU A 601 -9.96 17.93 -15.85
CA LEU A 601 -10.30 17.16 -17.05
C LEU A 601 -9.15 16.26 -17.51
N LYS A 602 -7.90 16.73 -17.46
CA LYS A 602 -6.71 15.91 -17.73
C LYS A 602 -6.57 14.76 -16.74
N ALA A 603 -6.78 15.01 -15.44
CA ALA A 603 -6.79 13.94 -14.44
C ALA A 603 -7.89 12.90 -14.72
N ARG A 604 -9.09 13.35 -15.11
CA ARG A 604 -10.19 12.46 -15.51
C ARG A 604 -9.87 11.67 -16.78
N SER A 605 -9.24 12.30 -17.78
CA SER A 605 -8.80 11.64 -19.01
C SER A 605 -7.78 10.55 -18.71
N ASN A 606 -6.72 10.87 -17.95
CA ASN A 606 -5.71 9.90 -17.55
C ASN A 606 -6.31 8.72 -16.78
N HIS A 607 -7.27 8.97 -15.88
CA HIS A 607 -7.96 7.89 -15.16
C HIS A 607 -8.76 6.98 -16.10
N LEU A 608 -9.43 7.57 -17.11
CA LEU A 608 -10.19 6.82 -18.10
C LEU A 608 -9.27 6.00 -19.02
N THR A 609 -8.14 6.57 -19.45
CA THR A 609 -7.10 5.88 -20.23
C THR A 609 -6.54 4.69 -19.47
N ASN A 610 -6.12 4.88 -18.22
CA ASN A 610 -5.62 3.79 -17.36
C ASN A 610 -6.70 2.71 -17.15
N ARG A 611 -7.98 3.09 -17.11
CA ARG A 611 -9.09 2.14 -17.01
C ARG A 611 -9.28 1.34 -18.31
N MET A 612 -9.08 1.97 -19.47
CA MET A 612 -9.16 1.32 -20.77
C MET A 612 -8.03 0.31 -20.97
N GLU A 613 -6.79 0.65 -20.61
CA GLU A 613 -5.65 -0.25 -20.67
C GLU A 613 -5.87 -1.52 -19.83
N ARG A 614 -6.56 -1.40 -18.68
CA ARG A 614 -6.92 -2.55 -17.82
C ARG A 614 -8.03 -3.44 -18.38
N ILE A 615 -8.85 -2.93 -19.29
CA ILE A 615 -10.04 -3.63 -19.85
C ILE A 615 -9.71 -4.31 -21.19
N GLU A 616 -8.54 -4.04 -21.78
CA GLU A 616 -8.16 -4.62 -23.06
C GLU A 616 -8.09 -6.16 -22.98
N PRO A 617 -8.86 -6.90 -23.80
CA PRO A 617 -8.97 -8.34 -23.65
C PRO A 617 -7.73 -9.07 -24.19
N SER A 618 -6.89 -9.56 -23.27
CA SER A 618 -5.71 -10.40 -23.57
C SER A 618 -6.03 -11.87 -23.82
N GLY A 619 -7.26 -12.33 -23.56
CA GLY A 619 -7.57 -13.76 -23.46
C GLY A 619 -7.23 -14.62 -24.68
N TRP A 620 -7.30 -14.08 -25.91
CA TRP A 620 -6.85 -14.82 -27.11
C TRP A 620 -5.33 -14.86 -27.25
N LYS A 621 -4.64 -13.77 -26.88
CA LYS A 621 -3.18 -13.73 -26.87
C LYS A 621 -2.62 -14.77 -25.90
N GLU A 622 -3.17 -14.81 -24.68
CA GLU A 622 -2.84 -15.82 -23.67
C GLU A 622 -3.14 -17.24 -24.16
N PHE A 623 -4.30 -17.45 -24.79
CA PHE A 623 -4.65 -18.75 -25.37
C PHE A 623 -3.60 -19.25 -26.37
N VAL A 624 -3.11 -18.37 -27.26
CA VAL A 624 -2.07 -18.70 -28.24
C VAL A 624 -0.73 -19.00 -27.56
N GLN A 625 -0.34 -18.20 -26.57
CA GLN A 625 0.90 -18.41 -25.80
C GLN A 625 0.89 -19.77 -25.09
N ILE A 626 -0.22 -20.11 -24.43
CA ILE A 626 -0.40 -21.41 -23.75
C ILE A 626 -0.42 -22.56 -24.76
N SER A 627 -1.06 -22.38 -25.91
CA SER A 627 -1.07 -23.39 -26.98
C SER A 627 0.35 -23.71 -27.46
N ASN A 628 1.24 -22.71 -27.55
CA ASN A 628 2.63 -22.93 -27.94
C ASN A 628 3.41 -23.75 -26.90
N VAL A 629 3.20 -23.50 -25.60
CA VAL A 629 3.80 -24.30 -24.52
C VAL A 629 3.31 -25.76 -24.59
N ILE A 630 2.01 -25.96 -24.78
CA ILE A 630 1.41 -27.30 -24.93
C ILE A 630 2.00 -28.06 -26.13
N HIS A 631 2.29 -27.35 -27.22
CA HIS A 631 2.90 -27.93 -28.41
C HIS A 631 4.36 -28.35 -28.16
N GLU A 632 5.15 -27.48 -27.54
CA GLU A 632 6.57 -27.74 -27.27
C GLU A 632 6.77 -28.84 -26.22
N THR A 633 5.87 -28.92 -25.23
CA THR A 633 5.84 -30.02 -24.24
C THR A 633 5.31 -31.35 -24.80
N ARG A 634 4.88 -31.37 -26.08
CA ARG A 634 4.26 -32.54 -26.71
C ARG A 634 3.06 -33.06 -25.91
N ALA A 635 2.25 -32.17 -25.36
CA ALA A 635 0.98 -32.53 -24.74
C ALA A 635 -0.15 -32.59 -25.79
N LEU A 636 -0.11 -31.72 -26.80
CA LEU A 636 -1.01 -31.74 -27.96
C LEU A 636 -0.25 -31.29 -29.20
N ASP A 637 -0.43 -31.99 -30.31
CA ASP A 637 -0.01 -31.47 -31.61
C ASP A 637 -1.12 -30.60 -32.20
N ILE A 638 -0.85 -29.30 -32.32
CA ILE A 638 -1.82 -28.30 -32.79
C ILE A 638 -2.24 -28.59 -34.24
N ASN A 639 -1.33 -29.11 -35.07
CA ASN A 639 -1.60 -29.30 -36.50
C ASN A 639 -2.47 -30.53 -36.76
N THR A 640 -2.25 -31.60 -35.99
CA THR A 640 -2.97 -32.87 -36.15
C THR A 640 -4.14 -33.02 -35.17
N HIS A 641 -4.25 -32.12 -34.19
CA HIS A 641 -5.19 -32.19 -33.07
C HIS A 641 -5.13 -33.53 -32.31
N VAL A 642 -3.97 -34.18 -32.32
CA VAL A 642 -3.73 -35.42 -31.59
C VAL A 642 -3.22 -35.06 -30.20
N ILE A 643 -3.97 -35.48 -29.19
CA ILE A 643 -3.58 -35.34 -27.78
C ILE A 643 -2.63 -36.48 -27.43
N PHE A 644 -1.49 -36.14 -26.83
CA PHE A 644 -0.55 -37.13 -26.32
C PHE A 644 -0.97 -37.55 -24.91
N PRO A 645 -0.45 -38.67 -24.38
CA PRO A 645 -0.87 -39.14 -23.07
C PRO A 645 -0.64 -38.11 -21.95
N LEU A 646 0.43 -37.30 -22.03
CA LEU A 646 0.66 -36.19 -21.10
C LEU A 646 -0.50 -35.18 -21.13
N GLY A 647 -0.98 -34.84 -22.34
CA GLY A 647 -2.12 -33.95 -22.53
C GLY A 647 -3.43 -34.57 -22.05
N GLU A 648 -3.62 -35.88 -22.19
CA GLU A 648 -4.81 -36.57 -21.66
C GLU A 648 -4.88 -36.48 -20.13
N THR A 649 -3.75 -36.71 -19.45
CA THR A 649 -3.64 -36.56 -17.99
C THR A 649 -3.87 -35.10 -17.58
N ALA A 650 -3.25 -34.14 -18.28
CA ALA A 650 -3.39 -32.70 -18.00
C ALA A 650 -4.80 -32.16 -18.28
N ALA A 651 -5.54 -32.73 -19.24
CA ALA A 651 -6.92 -32.36 -19.51
C ALA A 651 -7.90 -32.88 -18.44
N ALA A 652 -7.55 -33.98 -17.78
CA ALA A 652 -8.40 -34.65 -16.79
C ALA A 652 -8.23 -34.09 -15.37
N ILE A 653 -7.02 -33.65 -15.01
CA ILE A 653 -6.70 -33.13 -13.69
C ILE A 653 -7.22 -31.69 -13.50
N ARG A 654 -7.61 -31.35 -12.27
CA ARG A 654 -7.94 -29.98 -11.88
C ARG A 654 -6.96 -29.49 -10.81
N GLY A 655 -6.34 -28.36 -11.08
CA GLY A 655 -5.38 -27.69 -10.21
C GLY A 655 -4.99 -26.32 -10.76
N GLU A 656 -4.01 -25.66 -10.14
CA GLU A 656 -3.54 -24.33 -10.56
C GLU A 656 -2.73 -24.39 -11.86
N ASN A 657 -1.84 -25.38 -11.99
CA ASN A 657 -1.10 -25.67 -13.22
C ASN A 657 -1.28 -27.13 -13.62
N GLU A 658 -2.26 -27.39 -14.49
CA GLU A 658 -2.64 -28.77 -14.83
C GLU A 658 -1.55 -29.52 -15.59
N LEU A 659 -0.75 -28.80 -16.39
CA LEU A 659 0.36 -29.37 -17.15
C LEU A 659 1.53 -29.77 -16.25
N TRP A 660 1.92 -28.90 -15.32
CA TRP A 660 2.96 -29.20 -14.33
C TRP A 660 2.57 -30.41 -13.46
N LEU A 661 1.34 -30.44 -12.94
CA LEU A 661 0.85 -31.57 -12.15
C LEU A 661 0.88 -32.88 -12.93
N ALA A 662 0.47 -32.86 -14.21
CA ALA A 662 0.53 -34.05 -15.06
C ALA A 662 1.98 -34.52 -15.33
N MET A 663 2.92 -33.60 -15.52
CA MET A 663 4.35 -33.94 -15.67
C MET A 663 4.90 -34.62 -14.41
N VAL A 664 4.59 -34.09 -13.23
CA VAL A 664 5.04 -34.65 -11.95
C VAL A 664 4.42 -36.03 -11.71
N LEU A 665 3.10 -36.17 -11.86
CA LEU A 665 2.38 -37.42 -11.59
C LEU A 665 2.77 -38.58 -12.52
N ARG A 666 3.26 -38.27 -13.73
CA ARG A 666 3.77 -39.27 -14.69
C ARG A 666 5.23 -39.62 -14.46
N ASN A 667 5.93 -38.91 -13.58
CA ASN A 667 7.33 -39.18 -13.29
C ASN A 667 7.47 -40.47 -12.48
N LYS A 668 8.32 -41.38 -12.96
CA LYS A 668 8.54 -42.71 -12.35
C LYS A 668 9.13 -42.64 -10.94
N ILE A 669 9.73 -41.51 -10.57
CA ILE A 669 10.29 -41.28 -9.22
C ILE A 669 9.23 -41.46 -8.13
N LEU A 670 7.95 -41.18 -8.42
CA LEU A 670 6.86 -41.31 -7.43
C LEU A 670 6.49 -42.76 -7.09
N LEU A 671 6.91 -43.74 -7.89
CA LEU A 671 6.54 -45.16 -7.70
C LEU A 671 7.22 -45.80 -6.47
N GLU A 672 8.37 -45.26 -6.07
CA GLU A 672 9.14 -45.77 -4.93
C GLU A 672 8.63 -45.24 -3.58
N LEU A 673 7.70 -44.28 -3.60
CA LEU A 673 7.23 -43.60 -2.40
C LEU A 673 6.15 -44.40 -1.66
N LYS A 674 6.26 -44.38 -0.33
CA LYS A 674 5.18 -44.85 0.55
C LYS A 674 3.97 -43.91 0.46
N PRO A 675 2.75 -44.36 0.80
CA PRO A 675 1.55 -43.51 0.77
C PRO A 675 1.70 -42.18 1.52
N ALA A 676 2.30 -42.18 2.71
CA ALA A 676 2.53 -40.95 3.48
C ALA A 676 3.54 -39.99 2.82
N GLN A 677 4.58 -40.53 2.19
CA GLN A 677 5.59 -39.76 1.47
C GLN A 677 5.02 -39.17 0.16
N LEU A 678 4.17 -39.95 -0.53
CA LEU A 678 3.43 -39.47 -1.69
C LEU A 678 2.52 -38.29 -1.33
N ALA A 679 1.80 -38.37 -0.20
CA ALA A 679 1.01 -37.26 0.31
C ALA A 679 1.86 -36.01 0.57
N ALA A 680 3.06 -36.16 1.13
CA ALA A 680 3.99 -35.07 1.40
C ALA A 680 4.48 -34.36 0.12
N VAL A 681 4.72 -35.12 -0.95
CA VAL A 681 5.07 -34.57 -2.27
C VAL A 681 3.86 -33.93 -2.93
N CYS A 682 2.66 -34.53 -2.85
CA CYS A 682 1.44 -33.90 -3.36
C CYS A 682 1.12 -32.59 -2.62
N ALA A 683 1.45 -32.48 -1.33
CA ALA A 683 1.28 -31.26 -0.54
C ALA A 683 2.14 -30.11 -1.04
N SER A 684 3.38 -30.37 -1.49
CA SER A 684 4.26 -29.31 -2.00
C SER A 684 3.77 -28.74 -3.33
N LEU A 685 2.94 -29.48 -4.07
CA LEU A 685 2.31 -29.06 -5.33
C LEU A 685 0.98 -28.31 -5.15
N VAL A 686 0.46 -28.18 -3.93
CA VAL A 686 -0.85 -27.51 -3.66
C VAL A 686 -0.76 -26.47 -2.54
N SER A 687 0.47 -26.15 -2.14
CA SER A 687 0.80 -25.27 -1.03
C SER A 687 0.64 -23.77 -1.35
N GLU A 688 0.25 -23.42 -2.57
CA GLU A 688 0.16 -22.03 -3.01
C GLU A 688 -0.82 -21.21 -2.15
N GLY A 689 -0.35 -20.03 -1.74
CA GLY A 689 -1.12 -19.07 -0.95
C GLY A 689 -1.23 -19.38 0.54
N ILE A 690 -0.61 -20.47 1.03
CA ILE A 690 -0.52 -20.77 2.46
C ILE A 690 0.61 -19.93 3.07
N LYS A 691 0.33 -19.31 4.21
CA LYS A 691 1.28 -18.43 4.91
C LYS A 691 1.62 -19.01 6.27
N VAL A 692 2.92 -19.12 6.56
CA VAL A 692 3.39 -19.46 7.92
C VAL A 692 3.06 -18.32 8.87
N ARG A 693 2.44 -18.62 10.01
CA ARG A 693 2.21 -17.66 11.09
C ARG A 693 3.20 -17.93 12.21
N VAL A 694 4.40 -17.34 12.14
CA VAL A 694 5.35 -17.41 13.28
C VAL A 694 4.68 -16.85 14.54
N TRP A 695 4.34 -17.74 15.49
CA TRP A 695 3.89 -17.38 16.83
C TRP A 695 5.11 -17.28 17.72
N LYS A 696 5.10 -16.39 18.72
CA LYS A 696 6.30 -16.00 19.50
C LYS A 696 7.09 -17.16 20.14
N ASN A 697 6.55 -18.38 20.21
CA ASN A 697 7.18 -19.54 20.86
C ASN A 697 7.20 -20.85 20.03
N ASN A 698 6.62 -20.92 18.83
CA ASN A 698 6.61 -22.17 18.04
C ASN A 698 7.46 -21.97 16.77
N ASN A 699 8.67 -22.54 16.77
CA ASN A 699 9.62 -22.51 15.65
C ASN A 699 9.69 -23.83 14.89
N TYR A 700 8.94 -24.85 15.30
CA TYR A 700 9.08 -26.20 14.76
C TYR A 700 8.11 -26.43 13.61
N ILE A 701 8.66 -26.44 12.40
CA ILE A 701 8.02 -27.08 11.26
C ILE A 701 8.52 -28.53 11.26
N TYR A 702 7.60 -29.49 11.17
CA TYR A 702 7.97 -30.91 11.05
C TYR A 702 8.88 -31.08 9.83
N GLU A 703 10.07 -31.61 10.04
CA GLU A 703 11.00 -31.86 8.94
C GLU A 703 10.52 -33.04 8.08
N PRO A 704 10.46 -32.88 6.75
CA PRO A 704 10.13 -33.98 5.85
C PRO A 704 11.21 -35.06 5.85
N SER A 705 10.84 -36.29 5.51
CA SER A 705 11.80 -37.38 5.36
C SER A 705 12.84 -37.08 4.27
N SER A 706 14.06 -37.62 4.44
CA SER A 706 15.15 -37.45 3.48
C SER A 706 14.78 -37.93 2.07
N THR A 707 13.93 -38.94 1.96
CA THR A 707 13.34 -39.40 0.69
C THR A 707 12.49 -38.33 0.02
N VAL A 708 11.63 -37.64 0.78
CA VAL A 708 10.76 -36.57 0.24
C VAL A 708 11.60 -35.37 -0.18
N LEU A 709 12.61 -34.98 0.61
CA LEU A 709 13.54 -33.90 0.25
C LEU A 709 14.28 -34.18 -1.05
N ASN A 710 14.80 -35.40 -1.22
CA ASN A 710 15.49 -35.79 -2.45
C ASN A 710 14.55 -35.72 -3.67
N VAL A 711 13.30 -36.17 -3.53
CA VAL A 711 12.31 -36.08 -4.60
C VAL A 711 11.98 -34.62 -4.93
N ILE A 712 11.75 -33.78 -3.92
CA ILE A 712 11.47 -32.35 -4.14
C ILE A 712 12.63 -31.67 -4.85
N SER A 713 13.89 -31.96 -4.48
CA SER A 713 15.06 -31.43 -5.17
C SER A 713 15.11 -31.83 -6.65
N LEU A 714 14.78 -33.09 -6.97
CA LEU A 714 14.74 -33.57 -8.35
C LEU A 714 13.60 -32.93 -9.16
N LEU A 715 12.44 -32.72 -8.52
CA LEU A 715 11.32 -32.01 -9.14
C LEU A 715 11.64 -30.52 -9.34
N ASP A 716 12.46 -29.90 -8.49
CA ASP A 716 12.83 -28.50 -8.63
C ASP A 716 13.70 -28.24 -9.88
N GLU A 717 14.59 -29.17 -10.25
CA GLU A 717 15.33 -29.11 -11.51
C GLU A 717 14.40 -29.16 -12.73
N GLN A 718 13.37 -30.03 -12.68
CA GLN A 718 12.36 -30.12 -13.73
C GLN A 718 11.50 -28.86 -13.80
N ARG A 719 11.14 -28.32 -12.63
CA ARG A 719 10.37 -27.08 -12.49
C ARG A 719 11.11 -25.90 -13.11
N TYR A 720 12.40 -25.75 -12.85
CA TYR A 720 13.21 -24.69 -13.44
C TYR A 720 13.23 -24.77 -14.97
N SER A 721 13.40 -25.98 -15.52
CA SER A 721 13.37 -26.21 -16.97
C SER A 721 12.01 -25.88 -17.58
N PHE A 722 10.92 -26.17 -16.87
CA PHE A 722 9.56 -25.86 -17.31
C PHE A 722 9.23 -24.36 -17.20
N MET A 723 9.66 -23.69 -16.13
CA MET A 723 9.52 -22.24 -15.98
C MET A 723 10.24 -21.46 -17.08
N GLN A 724 11.43 -21.91 -17.50
CA GLN A 724 12.13 -21.32 -18.65
C GLN A 724 11.32 -21.45 -19.95
N LEU A 725 10.59 -22.56 -20.11
CA LEU A 725 9.71 -22.76 -21.26
C LEU A 725 8.47 -21.85 -21.19
N GLU A 726 7.88 -21.67 -19.99
CA GLU A 726 6.79 -20.73 -19.77
C GLU A 726 7.25 -19.28 -20.06
N GLU A 727 8.42 -18.88 -19.57
CA GLU A 727 9.01 -17.55 -19.79
C GLU A 727 9.29 -17.29 -21.27
N LYS A 728 9.81 -18.29 -22.01
CA LYS A 728 10.05 -18.21 -23.46
C LYS A 728 8.80 -17.84 -24.24
N HIS A 729 7.62 -18.30 -23.82
CA HIS A 729 6.34 -18.01 -24.47
C HIS A 729 5.54 -16.91 -23.76
N ALA A 730 6.13 -16.26 -22.75
CA ALA A 730 5.53 -15.22 -21.92
C ALA A 730 4.20 -15.65 -21.29
N VAL A 731 4.19 -16.85 -20.68
CA VAL A 731 3.08 -17.39 -19.88
C VAL A 731 3.40 -17.20 -18.40
N GLU A 732 2.46 -16.61 -17.64
CA GLU A 732 2.60 -16.30 -16.21
C GLU A 732 1.68 -17.20 -15.37
N ILE A 733 1.83 -18.52 -15.48
CA ILE A 733 1.09 -19.48 -14.65
C ILE A 733 2.02 -19.96 -13.52
N PRO A 734 1.64 -19.86 -12.24
CA PRO A 734 2.52 -20.25 -11.16
C PRO A 734 2.80 -21.76 -11.18
N CYS A 735 4.08 -22.11 -11.05
CA CYS A 735 4.56 -23.48 -10.86
C CYS A 735 4.91 -23.69 -9.39
N CYS A 736 3.93 -24.10 -8.58
CA CYS A 736 4.11 -24.30 -7.14
C CYS A 736 4.90 -25.58 -6.82
N LEU A 737 5.91 -25.41 -5.96
CA LEU A 737 6.69 -26.49 -5.34
C LEU A 737 7.27 -25.94 -4.03
N ASP A 738 6.52 -26.05 -2.93
CA ASP A 738 7.00 -25.62 -1.61
C ASP A 738 7.09 -26.80 -0.64
N GLY A 739 8.32 -27.18 -0.29
CA GLY A 739 8.61 -28.27 0.63
C GLY A 739 8.42 -27.93 2.11
N GLN A 740 8.14 -26.66 2.47
CA GLN A 740 8.04 -26.23 3.87
C GLN A 740 6.99 -27.03 4.65
N PHE A 741 5.86 -27.36 4.04
CA PHE A 741 4.76 -28.04 4.74
C PHE A 741 4.72 -29.56 4.53
N SER A 742 5.63 -30.10 3.72
CA SER A 742 5.61 -31.53 3.36
C SER A 742 5.75 -32.44 4.58
N GLY A 743 6.63 -32.11 5.55
CA GLY A 743 6.82 -32.94 6.73
C GLY A 743 5.59 -32.99 7.65
N MET A 744 4.83 -31.90 7.73
CA MET A 744 3.56 -31.88 8.46
C MET A 744 2.51 -32.80 7.84
N VAL A 745 2.41 -32.78 6.51
CA VAL A 745 1.47 -33.65 5.78
C VAL A 745 1.91 -35.11 5.86
N GLU A 746 3.21 -35.37 5.79
CA GLU A 746 3.78 -36.71 6.00
C GLU A 746 3.40 -37.26 7.39
N ALA A 747 3.52 -36.44 8.44
CA ALA A 747 3.14 -36.81 9.80
C ALA A 747 1.64 -37.10 9.92
N TRP A 748 0.79 -36.26 9.32
CA TRP A 748 -0.66 -36.49 9.29
C TRP A 748 -1.03 -37.79 8.56
N ALA A 749 -0.44 -38.02 7.39
CA ALA A 749 -0.65 -39.22 6.59
C ALA A 749 -0.06 -40.49 7.24
N SER A 750 0.86 -40.34 8.20
CA SER A 750 1.40 -41.42 9.02
C SER A 750 0.53 -41.78 10.22
N GLY A 751 -0.51 -40.99 10.53
CA GLY A 751 -1.50 -41.30 11.56
C GLY A 751 -1.46 -40.43 12.83
N LEU A 752 -0.61 -39.40 12.92
CA LEU A 752 -0.55 -38.50 14.09
C LEU A 752 -1.89 -37.82 14.39
N SER A 753 -2.26 -37.62 15.65
CA SER A 753 -3.53 -36.96 15.98
C SER A 753 -3.50 -35.46 15.68
N TRP A 754 -4.68 -34.84 15.52
CA TRP A 754 -4.79 -33.41 15.23
C TRP A 754 -4.18 -32.56 16.35
N ARG A 755 -4.41 -32.95 17.61
CA ARG A 755 -3.86 -32.25 18.78
C ARG A 755 -2.35 -32.28 18.82
N GLU A 756 -1.74 -33.44 18.59
CA GLU A 756 -0.28 -33.59 18.55
C GLU A 756 0.32 -32.74 17.43
N LEU A 757 -0.30 -32.78 16.24
CA LEU A 757 0.15 -31.98 15.09
C LEU A 757 0.07 -30.47 15.38
N MET A 758 -0.96 -30.01 16.08
CA MET A 758 -1.17 -28.59 16.39
C MET A 758 -0.35 -28.06 17.57
N MET A 759 0.11 -28.91 18.51
CA MET A 759 0.92 -28.46 19.65
C MET A 759 2.22 -27.79 19.20
N ASP A 760 2.86 -28.34 18.17
CA ASP A 760 4.15 -27.85 17.66
C ASP A 760 4.01 -26.90 16.46
N CYS A 761 2.79 -26.77 15.91
CA CYS A 761 2.55 -26.05 14.66
C CYS A 761 2.58 -24.52 14.81
N ALA A 762 3.23 -23.84 13.86
CA ALA A 762 3.22 -22.38 13.69
C ALA A 762 2.24 -21.92 12.60
N MET A 763 1.17 -22.65 12.31
CA MET A 763 0.16 -22.28 11.31
C MET A 763 -1.23 -22.12 11.94
N ASP A 764 -2.07 -21.33 11.27
CA ASP A 764 -3.49 -21.25 11.62
C ASP A 764 -4.16 -22.60 11.30
N GLU A 765 -4.98 -23.12 12.22
CA GLU A 765 -5.70 -24.40 12.09
C GLU A 765 -6.46 -24.52 10.76
N GLY A 766 -7.12 -23.44 10.32
CA GLY A 766 -7.86 -23.40 9.06
C GLY A 766 -6.98 -23.41 7.80
N ASP A 767 -5.74 -22.94 7.89
CA ASP A 767 -4.79 -23.00 6.77
C ASP A 767 -4.21 -24.42 6.63
N LEU A 768 -3.85 -25.08 7.75
CA LEU A 768 -3.46 -26.48 7.77
C LEU A 768 -4.59 -27.38 7.24
N ALA A 769 -5.82 -27.15 7.71
CA ALA A 769 -6.97 -27.91 7.25
C ALA A 769 -7.21 -27.75 5.74
N ARG A 770 -7.02 -26.53 5.20
CA ARG A 770 -7.11 -26.28 3.76
C ARG A 770 -6.01 -26.99 2.98
N LEU A 771 -4.78 -26.99 3.49
CA LEU A 771 -3.66 -27.72 2.89
C LEU A 771 -4.00 -29.21 2.79
N LEU A 772 -4.34 -29.82 3.92
CA LEU A 772 -4.66 -31.25 3.99
C LEU A 772 -5.83 -31.59 3.07
N ARG A 773 -6.88 -30.76 3.04
CA ARG A 773 -8.03 -30.97 2.15
C ARG A 773 -7.64 -30.87 0.67
N ARG A 774 -6.86 -29.85 0.27
CA ARG A 774 -6.36 -29.73 -1.10
C ARG A 774 -5.49 -30.92 -1.50
N THR A 775 -4.65 -31.41 -0.59
CA THR A 775 -3.84 -32.61 -0.83
C THR A 775 -4.71 -33.85 -0.99
N ILE A 776 -5.74 -34.04 -0.15
CA ILE A 776 -6.71 -35.13 -0.28
C ILE A 776 -7.44 -35.04 -1.63
N ASP A 777 -7.90 -33.86 -2.01
CA ASP A 777 -8.62 -33.65 -3.27
C ASP A 777 -7.72 -33.93 -4.49
N LEU A 778 -6.42 -33.63 -4.42
CA LEU A 778 -5.45 -34.01 -5.46
C LEU A 778 -5.23 -35.54 -5.48
N LEU A 779 -4.98 -36.16 -4.32
CA LEU A 779 -4.78 -37.61 -4.21
C LEU A 779 -6.02 -38.39 -4.69
N ALA A 780 -7.23 -37.90 -4.41
CA ALA A 780 -8.48 -38.50 -4.84
C ALA A 780 -8.75 -38.36 -6.36
N GLN A 781 -8.06 -37.45 -7.04
CA GLN A 781 -8.10 -37.33 -8.50
C GLN A 781 -7.18 -38.35 -9.18
N ILE A 782 -6.00 -38.66 -8.63
CA ILE A 782 -4.98 -39.53 -9.24
C ILE A 782 -5.55 -40.87 -9.78
N PRO A 783 -6.40 -41.62 -9.04
CA PRO A 783 -6.95 -42.89 -9.52
C PRO A 783 -7.88 -42.77 -10.72
N LYS A 784 -8.41 -41.57 -10.98
CA LYS A 784 -9.36 -41.28 -12.07
C LYS A 784 -8.65 -40.79 -13.34
N LEU A 785 -7.36 -40.47 -13.24
CA LEU A 785 -6.59 -39.90 -14.35
C LEU A 785 -6.18 -40.99 -15.36
N PRO A 786 -6.22 -40.68 -16.68
CA PRO A 786 -5.73 -41.57 -17.71
C PRO A 786 -4.20 -41.65 -17.70
N ASP A 787 -3.68 -42.80 -18.13
CA ASP A 787 -2.24 -43.07 -18.31
C ASP A 787 -1.36 -42.84 -17.06
N ILE A 788 -1.89 -43.22 -15.89
CA ILE A 788 -1.13 -43.27 -14.62
C ILE A 788 -0.87 -44.71 -14.21
N ASP A 789 0.30 -44.97 -13.63
CA ASP A 789 0.70 -46.29 -13.15
C ASP A 789 -0.26 -46.82 -12.05
N PRO A 790 -0.74 -48.08 -12.15
CA PRO A 790 -1.65 -48.67 -11.17
C PRO A 790 -1.11 -48.70 -9.73
N LEU A 791 0.21 -48.78 -9.53
CA LEU A 791 0.80 -48.74 -8.20
C LEU A 791 0.64 -47.35 -7.57
N LEU A 792 0.88 -46.30 -8.35
CA LEU A 792 0.68 -44.92 -7.90
C LEU A 792 -0.79 -44.66 -7.57
N GLN A 793 -1.72 -45.18 -8.38
CA GLN A 793 -3.16 -45.09 -8.10
C GLN A 793 -3.52 -45.73 -6.76
N LYS A 794 -2.98 -46.93 -6.47
CA LYS A 794 -3.21 -47.62 -5.18
C LYS A 794 -2.61 -46.87 -3.99
N ASN A 795 -1.39 -46.36 -4.14
CA ASN A 795 -0.74 -45.59 -3.08
C ASN A 795 -1.49 -44.27 -2.81
N ALA A 796 -2.01 -43.62 -3.86
CA ALA A 796 -2.82 -42.42 -3.74
C ALA A 796 -4.16 -42.69 -3.03
N THR A 797 -4.87 -43.79 -3.36
CA THR A 797 -6.09 -44.16 -2.63
C THR A 797 -5.78 -44.44 -1.16
N ALA A 798 -4.73 -45.22 -0.87
CA ALA A 798 -4.36 -45.55 0.50
C ALA A 798 -3.98 -44.29 1.31
N ALA A 799 -3.27 -43.34 0.71
CA ALA A 799 -2.94 -42.07 1.33
C ALA A 799 -4.19 -41.23 1.60
N SER A 800 -5.07 -41.10 0.60
CA SER A 800 -6.33 -40.35 0.71
C SER A 800 -7.20 -40.90 1.84
N ASP A 801 -7.37 -42.21 1.92
CA ASP A 801 -8.22 -42.87 2.93
C ASP A 801 -7.70 -42.67 4.36
N VAL A 802 -6.38 -42.64 4.56
CA VAL A 802 -5.77 -42.39 5.88
C VAL A 802 -5.85 -40.91 6.27
N MET A 803 -5.71 -40.01 5.30
CA MET A 803 -5.76 -38.57 5.54
C MET A 803 -7.18 -38.05 5.79
N ASP A 804 -8.21 -38.69 5.22
CA ASP A 804 -9.61 -38.27 5.33
C ASP A 804 -10.25 -38.71 6.66
N ARG A 805 -9.82 -38.07 7.75
CA ARG A 805 -10.31 -38.31 9.12
C ARG A 805 -10.59 -36.99 9.87
N PRO A 806 -11.35 -37.01 10.98
CA PRO A 806 -11.67 -35.80 11.73
C PRO A 806 -10.41 -35.06 12.19
N PRO A 807 -10.41 -33.71 12.20
CA PRO A 807 -11.52 -32.80 11.85
C PRO A 807 -11.63 -32.47 10.35
N ILE A 808 -10.82 -33.09 9.47
CA ILE A 808 -10.73 -32.75 8.04
C ILE A 808 -11.87 -33.35 7.21
N SER A 809 -12.26 -34.59 7.50
CA SER A 809 -13.37 -35.27 6.80
C SER A 809 -14.70 -34.54 6.97
N GLU A 810 -14.88 -33.86 8.10
CA GLU A 810 -16.08 -33.08 8.45
C GLU A 810 -16.13 -31.70 7.79
N LEU A 811 -15.09 -31.33 7.04
CA LEU A 811 -15.05 -30.12 6.22
C LEU A 811 -15.74 -30.31 4.87
N ALA A 812 -16.00 -31.56 4.47
CA ALA A 812 -16.84 -31.91 3.34
C ALA A 812 -18.32 -31.79 3.74
N GLY A 813 -18.74 -30.56 4.07
CA GLY A 813 -20.14 -30.19 4.24
C GLY A 813 -20.81 -29.97 2.89
#